data_AF-A0A1Q2CTZ1-F1
#
_entry.id   AF-A0A1Q2CTZ1-F1
#
_cell.length_a   1.000
_cell.length_b   1.000
_cell.length_c   1.000
_cell.angle_alpha   90.00
_cell.angle_beta   90.00
_cell.angle_gamma   90.00
#
_symmetry.space_group_name_H-M   'P 1'
#
loop_
_entity.id
_entity.type
_entity.pdbx_description
1 polymer ?
#
loop_
_entity_poly.entity_id
_entity_poly.type
_entity_poly.pdbx_seq_one_letter_code
_entity_poly.pdbx_strand_id
1 'polypeptide(L)'
;MAEQFRPDPSVRADLLARIAAEPAGAPETPRPQASPSRPRRRRVAWIASAAAVAVVAGLAAMPSLIGGSQDHSDPPAAPTAEAAPGDYSHVYDAVRNVLKEHPQADMGFQFQWGTDRRPEGSAADTSAPAADGAGQYATNVQVAGIDEGDIVKSDGRTIFAASGDDVVLLAAQGADTHELARIDTSTTAGREGGTAQGPVVDLMLHGSSLVVLVTEYEPRLSELPASQESAYVPYDATQTKALIYDVSDPAAPTLSQSLGQSGAFSTSRLSGDLLYLVTQHAVTDPHAIDPAVPGTFVPSTTDDGTSTPLPADDLVLMPRPDGPRYSVVSSIDLATNERVDTLSVLGGSQTTYMSEESLYLASVEYAGDADGDQARDETGMRSVTEQTKLARIALDDGRLTAAAEGTVPGVLLNQFAMDDYEGRLRLAVTLNGVSTSGQWESTPSLLVLDGNLEVISSIPKLATNETVQSVRFVGPVAYVVSFRQIDPLFAIDLSDPAAPKVMGELKIPGFSTYLHPWADGQLLGLGMDATDDGMVTGLKLSMFDTSDPFALKEQAVLKVPYADSEALRNHKAVLVDSEHSLIGFPALNYSGGGSTADYVVYRFEDGAFRLAGKLPVEASEQQWVSSVRGLTIGDSLYVVTERGVDVYGADSLEKVASEELG
;
A
#
# COMPACT_ATOMS: atom_id res chain seq x y z
N MET A 1 14.30 -24.92 -28.88
CA MET A 1 13.42 -23.81 -28.46
C MET A 1 14.12 -22.45 -28.52
N ALA A 2 15.37 -22.31 -28.06
CA ALA A 2 16.07 -21.02 -27.98
C ALA A 2 16.26 -20.18 -29.28
N GLU A 3 16.04 -20.72 -30.49
CA GLU A 3 16.11 -19.91 -31.74
C GLU A 3 14.78 -19.25 -32.14
N GLN A 4 13.64 -19.65 -31.56
CA GLN A 4 12.33 -19.09 -31.89
C GLN A 4 11.98 -17.80 -31.10
N PHE A 5 12.83 -17.42 -30.15
CA PHE A 5 12.61 -16.25 -29.27
C PHE A 5 13.63 -15.12 -29.50
N ARG A 6 14.48 -15.20 -30.54
CA ARG A 6 15.28 -14.04 -30.93
C ARG A 6 14.38 -13.02 -31.63
N PRO A 7 14.18 -11.81 -31.07
CA PRO A 7 13.34 -10.81 -31.70
C PRO A 7 13.99 -10.29 -32.97
N ASP A 8 13.17 -9.65 -33.80
CA ASP A 8 13.68 -8.91 -34.96
C ASP A 8 14.71 -7.86 -34.51
N PRO A 9 15.87 -7.74 -35.16
CA PRO A 9 16.88 -6.75 -34.81
C PRO A 9 16.37 -5.29 -34.77
N SER A 10 15.32 -4.96 -35.54
CA SER A 10 14.66 -3.65 -35.48
C SER A 10 13.85 -3.44 -34.21
N VAL A 11 13.12 -4.46 -33.73
CA VAL A 11 12.39 -4.43 -32.46
C VAL A 11 13.36 -4.31 -31.29
N ARG A 12 14.45 -5.11 -31.32
CA ARG A 12 15.53 -4.99 -30.32
C ARG A 12 16.17 -3.60 -30.32
N ALA A 13 16.39 -3.00 -31.49
CA ALA A 13 16.97 -1.67 -31.59
C ALA A 13 16.00 -0.57 -31.11
N ASP A 14 14.70 -0.67 -31.42
CA ASP A 14 13.68 0.27 -30.95
C ASP A 14 13.53 0.21 -29.42
N LEU A 15 13.43 -0.99 -28.85
CA LEU A 15 13.31 -1.17 -27.40
C LEU A 15 14.55 -0.66 -26.66
N LEU A 16 15.76 -1.00 -27.11
CA LEU A 16 17.00 -0.48 -26.50
C LEU A 16 17.12 1.04 -26.67
N ALA A 17 16.61 1.61 -27.77
CA ALA A 17 16.56 3.05 -27.96
C ALA A 17 15.54 3.72 -27.01
N ARG A 18 14.42 3.06 -26.69
CA ARG A 18 13.46 3.54 -25.67
C ARG A 18 14.05 3.46 -24.27
N ILE A 19 14.64 2.33 -23.88
CA ILE A 19 15.32 2.16 -22.58
C ILE A 19 16.48 3.18 -22.41
N ALA A 20 17.16 3.57 -23.50
CA ALA A 20 18.22 4.58 -23.46
C ALA A 20 17.75 6.02 -23.66
N ALA A 21 16.52 6.23 -24.14
CA ALA A 21 15.85 7.54 -24.21
C ALA A 21 15.04 7.82 -22.94
N GLU A 22 14.64 6.77 -22.22
CA GLU A 22 14.33 6.87 -20.80
C GLU A 22 15.57 7.40 -20.08
N PRO A 23 15.41 8.50 -19.36
CA PRO A 23 16.51 9.17 -18.70
C PRO A 23 16.88 8.42 -17.42
N ALA A 24 18.18 8.27 -17.18
CA ALA A 24 18.70 7.73 -15.93
C ALA A 24 18.41 8.71 -14.78
N GLY A 25 17.25 8.53 -14.14
CA GLY A 25 16.61 9.53 -13.29
C GLY A 25 15.77 10.52 -14.11
N ALA A 26 14.51 10.74 -13.72
CA ALA A 26 13.57 11.57 -14.47
C ALA A 26 13.97 13.07 -14.50
N PRO A 27 14.06 13.71 -15.68
CA PRO A 27 14.05 15.14 -15.85
C PRO A 27 12.60 15.60 -15.98
N GLU A 28 12.25 16.65 -15.25
CA GLU A 28 10.94 17.28 -15.28
C GLU A 28 10.47 17.54 -16.72
N THR A 29 9.31 17.01 -17.10
CA THR A 29 8.63 17.50 -18.30
C THR A 29 8.11 18.92 -18.00
N PRO A 30 8.42 19.93 -18.84
CA PRO A 30 8.14 21.31 -18.48
C PRO A 30 6.64 21.60 -18.44
N ARG A 31 6.15 22.04 -17.27
CA ARG A 31 4.74 22.41 -17.03
C ARG A 31 4.16 23.24 -18.19
N PRO A 32 3.00 22.87 -18.77
CA PRO A 32 2.35 23.71 -19.78
C PRO A 32 1.94 25.05 -19.17
N GLN A 33 2.37 26.15 -19.79
CA GLN A 33 2.11 27.50 -19.28
C GLN A 33 0.60 27.78 -19.20
N ALA A 34 0.16 28.21 -18.01
CA ALA A 34 -1.23 28.55 -17.73
C ALA A 34 -1.80 29.55 -18.75
N SER A 35 -2.80 29.10 -19.54
CA SER A 35 -3.54 29.98 -20.44
C SER A 35 -4.59 30.79 -19.66
N PRO A 36 -4.77 32.09 -19.95
CA PRO A 36 -5.56 32.98 -19.11
C PRO A 36 -7.06 32.66 -19.15
N SER A 37 -7.67 32.68 -17.97
CA SER A 37 -9.08 32.39 -17.76
C SER A 37 -10.03 33.31 -18.54
N ARG A 38 -11.15 32.75 -19.01
CA ARG A 38 -12.27 33.50 -19.58
C ARG A 38 -13.60 33.12 -18.91
N PRO A 39 -14.56 34.06 -18.80
CA PRO A 39 -15.53 34.04 -17.71
C PRO A 39 -16.75 33.14 -17.96
N ARG A 40 -17.24 32.54 -16.87
CA ARG A 40 -18.52 31.82 -16.76
C ARG A 40 -19.68 32.59 -17.44
N ARG A 41 -20.50 31.88 -18.21
CA ARG A 41 -21.87 32.31 -18.58
C ARG A 41 -22.90 31.30 -18.08
N ARG A 42 -24.03 31.82 -17.58
CA ARG A 42 -25.12 31.03 -16.98
C ARG A 42 -26.07 30.46 -18.04
N ARG A 43 -26.55 29.23 -17.75
CA ARG A 43 -27.88 28.64 -18.02
C ARG A 43 -28.55 28.87 -19.40
N VAL A 44 -28.88 27.77 -20.08
CA VAL A 44 -30.25 27.50 -20.56
C VAL A 44 -30.54 26.01 -20.36
N ALA A 45 -31.70 25.69 -19.76
CA ALA A 45 -32.26 24.33 -19.74
C ALA A 45 -33.36 24.22 -20.81
N TRP A 46 -33.55 23.03 -21.38
CA TRP A 46 -34.73 22.70 -22.19
C TRP A 46 -35.44 21.47 -21.63
N ILE A 47 -36.76 21.48 -21.74
CA ILE A 47 -37.73 20.60 -21.09
C ILE A 47 -38.48 19.82 -22.17
N ALA A 48 -38.85 18.56 -21.93
CA ALA A 48 -40.26 18.07 -21.98
C ALA A 48 -40.43 16.59 -22.36
N SER A 49 -41.14 15.85 -21.52
CA SER A 49 -42.43 15.16 -21.82
C SER A 49 -42.89 14.40 -20.55
N ALA A 50 -43.90 14.87 -19.80
CA ALA A 50 -45.35 14.62 -19.97
C ALA A 50 -45.78 13.19 -19.49
N ALA A 51 -46.85 12.97 -18.70
CA ALA A 51 -47.98 13.84 -18.34
C ALA A 51 -48.73 13.41 -17.03
N ALA A 52 -49.32 14.40 -16.33
CA ALA A 52 -50.70 14.48 -15.75
C ALA A 52 -51.21 13.42 -14.72
N VAL A 53 -52.16 13.66 -13.80
CA VAL A 53 -53.28 14.65 -13.67
C VAL A 53 -53.53 15.07 -12.19
N ALA A 54 -54.05 16.30 -12.02
CA ALA A 54 -54.67 17.03 -10.87
C ALA A 54 -55.30 16.24 -9.66
N VAL A 55 -55.55 16.84 -8.46
CA VAL A 55 -56.66 17.80 -8.18
C VAL A 55 -56.57 18.52 -6.79
N VAL A 56 -56.64 19.87 -6.82
CA VAL A 56 -57.35 20.84 -5.93
C VAL A 56 -57.05 20.99 -4.40
N ALA A 57 -56.39 22.11 -4.09
CA ALA A 57 -56.69 23.21 -3.13
C ALA A 57 -56.89 23.02 -1.60
N GLY A 58 -56.31 23.96 -0.84
CA GLY A 58 -56.65 24.32 0.54
C GLY A 58 -55.76 25.46 1.05
N LEU A 59 -56.31 26.64 1.32
CA LEU A 59 -55.54 27.88 1.58
C LEU A 59 -55.73 28.39 3.02
N ALA A 60 -54.63 28.91 3.60
CA ALA A 60 -54.54 29.98 4.61
C ALA A 60 -54.68 29.70 6.13
N ALA A 61 -53.97 30.58 6.86
CA ALA A 61 -54.21 31.11 8.21
C ALA A 61 -53.60 30.42 9.46
N MET A 62 -52.37 30.84 9.80
CA MET A 62 -51.91 31.14 11.18
C MET A 62 -52.75 32.32 11.76
N PRO A 63 -52.97 32.49 13.10
CA PRO A 63 -51.89 32.95 14.00
C PRO A 63 -51.97 32.66 15.54
N SER A 64 -50.81 32.86 16.22
CA SER A 64 -50.61 33.25 17.66
C SER A 64 -51.02 32.27 18.81
N LEU A 65 -50.09 31.82 19.67
CA LEU A 65 -49.63 32.44 20.96
C LEU A 65 -50.79 32.60 22.00
N ILE A 66 -50.86 32.00 23.19
CA ILE A 66 -49.95 31.52 24.27
C ILE A 66 -50.73 30.43 25.08
N GLY A 67 -50.19 29.49 25.90
CA GLY A 67 -48.84 29.16 26.39
C GLY A 67 -48.89 28.74 27.89
N GLY A 68 -48.02 27.85 28.38
CA GLY A 68 -48.09 27.25 29.75
C GLY A 68 -46.88 26.38 30.13
N SER A 69 -46.58 26.29 31.43
CA SER A 69 -45.28 25.88 32.00
C SER A 69 -45.08 24.38 32.28
N GLN A 70 -43.81 23.94 32.15
CA GLN A 70 -43.09 22.89 32.89
C GLN A 70 -43.70 21.48 33.00
N ASP A 71 -42.94 20.48 32.50
CA ASP A 71 -42.34 19.50 33.40
C ASP A 71 -40.95 19.08 32.90
N HIS A 72 -40.06 18.64 33.80
CA HIS A 72 -38.66 18.30 33.50
C HIS A 72 -38.45 16.78 33.42
N SER A 73 -38.01 16.30 32.26
CA SER A 73 -37.26 15.04 32.14
C SER A 73 -36.52 14.99 30.79
N ASP A 74 -35.22 15.29 30.79
CA ASP A 74 -34.38 15.17 29.60
C ASP A 74 -34.04 13.68 29.36
N PRO A 75 -34.31 13.10 28.17
CA PRO A 75 -33.59 11.91 27.71
C PRO A 75 -32.15 12.30 27.33
N PRO A 76 -31.20 11.34 27.30
CA PRO A 76 -29.80 11.64 26.97
C PRO A 76 -29.64 12.19 25.55
N ALA A 77 -28.65 13.06 25.37
CA ALA A 77 -28.41 13.78 24.12
C ALA A 77 -27.96 12.84 22.98
N ALA A 78 -28.53 13.04 21.80
CA ALA A 78 -27.99 12.55 20.54
C ALA A 78 -26.97 13.56 19.96
N PRO A 79 -25.83 13.14 19.39
CA PRO A 79 -24.90 14.05 18.73
C PRO A 79 -25.40 14.54 17.36
N THR A 80 -25.55 15.86 17.26
CA THR A 80 -25.16 16.74 16.13
C THR A 80 -25.42 16.38 14.65
N ALA A 81 -26.25 17.25 14.05
CA ALA A 81 -26.11 17.86 12.71
C ALA A 81 -26.32 17.00 11.45
N GLU A 82 -27.55 17.04 10.92
CA GLU A 82 -27.89 16.59 9.57
C GLU A 82 -27.11 17.37 8.48
N ALA A 83 -26.25 16.67 7.74
CA ALA A 83 -26.06 16.97 6.32
C ALA A 83 -27.40 16.73 5.60
N ALA A 84 -27.75 17.58 4.61
CA ALA A 84 -29.00 17.42 3.87
C ALA A 84 -29.03 16.03 3.18
N PRO A 85 -30.14 15.27 3.27
CA PRO A 85 -30.14 13.85 2.92
C PRO A 85 -29.98 13.65 1.41
N GLY A 86 -28.79 13.22 1.00
CA GLY A 86 -28.60 12.43 -0.22
C GLY A 86 -29.37 11.11 -0.13
N ASP A 87 -29.69 10.50 -1.27
CA ASP A 87 -30.46 9.26 -1.30
C ASP A 87 -29.55 8.03 -1.06
N TYR A 88 -29.26 7.77 0.22
CA TYR A 88 -28.49 6.60 0.65
C TYR A 88 -29.21 5.26 0.45
N SER A 89 -30.46 5.21 -0.04
CA SER A 89 -31.25 3.97 -0.10
C SER A 89 -30.55 2.87 -0.90
N HIS A 90 -29.88 3.23 -1.99
CA HIS A 90 -29.13 2.30 -2.85
C HIS A 90 -27.89 1.72 -2.14
N VAL A 91 -27.15 2.52 -1.37
CA VAL A 91 -26.01 2.06 -0.56
C VAL A 91 -26.49 1.19 0.60
N TYR A 92 -27.54 1.62 1.30
CA TYR A 92 -28.13 0.85 2.39
C TYR A 92 -28.59 -0.54 1.93
N ASP A 93 -29.29 -0.63 0.80
CA ASP A 93 -29.70 -1.91 0.23
C ASP A 93 -28.49 -2.75 -0.22
N ALA A 94 -27.43 -2.14 -0.75
CA ALA A 94 -26.19 -2.85 -1.10
C ALA A 94 -25.51 -3.46 0.15
N VAL A 95 -25.20 -2.64 1.17
CA VAL A 95 -24.61 -3.09 2.45
C VAL A 95 -25.46 -4.18 3.08
N ARG A 96 -26.79 -3.96 3.15
CA ARG A 96 -27.74 -4.91 3.73
C ARG A 96 -27.86 -6.21 2.94
N ASN A 97 -27.63 -6.22 1.63
CA ASN A 97 -27.63 -7.46 0.85
C ASN A 97 -26.33 -8.24 1.04
N VAL A 98 -25.19 -7.55 0.98
CA VAL A 98 -23.87 -8.13 1.22
C VAL A 98 -23.77 -8.75 2.64
N LEU A 99 -24.33 -8.09 3.65
CA LEU A 99 -24.45 -8.64 5.01
C LEU A 99 -25.31 -9.91 5.12
N LYS A 100 -26.32 -10.10 4.24
CA LYS A 100 -27.12 -11.35 4.20
C LYS A 100 -26.41 -12.48 3.47
N GLU A 101 -25.64 -12.13 2.45
CA GLU A 101 -24.91 -13.08 1.59
C GLU A 101 -23.63 -13.57 2.30
N HIS A 102 -23.01 -12.71 3.11
CA HIS A 102 -21.80 -12.97 3.88
C HIS A 102 -22.02 -12.83 5.40
N PRO A 103 -22.97 -13.56 6.03
CA PRO A 103 -23.28 -13.44 7.47
C PRO A 103 -22.17 -14.04 8.38
N GLN A 104 -21.09 -14.54 7.78
CA GLN A 104 -19.86 -14.99 8.44
C GLN A 104 -18.63 -14.27 7.87
N ALA A 105 -18.77 -13.02 7.41
CA ALA A 105 -17.64 -12.11 7.19
C ALA A 105 -16.97 -11.65 8.52
N ASP A 106 -17.16 -12.39 9.61
CA ASP A 106 -16.34 -12.29 10.80
C ASP A 106 -15.12 -13.19 10.65
N MET A 107 -14.05 -12.58 10.16
CA MET A 107 -12.80 -12.66 10.90
C MET A 107 -12.45 -11.21 11.23
N GLY A 108 -12.93 -10.71 12.38
CA GLY A 108 -12.38 -9.50 12.97
C GLY A 108 -10.85 -9.57 12.97
N PHE A 109 -10.19 -8.40 12.94
CA PHE A 109 -8.74 -8.32 12.96
C PHE A 109 -8.23 -9.01 14.23
N GLN A 110 -7.82 -10.28 14.10
CA GLN A 110 -7.30 -11.05 15.23
C GLN A 110 -5.93 -10.47 15.54
N PHE A 111 -5.91 -9.50 16.46
CA PHE A 111 -4.72 -9.07 17.19
C PHE A 111 -4.29 -10.23 18.10
N GLN A 112 -3.79 -11.28 17.46
CA GLN A 112 -3.22 -12.45 18.08
C GLN A 112 -1.72 -12.21 18.13
N TRP A 113 -1.23 -11.88 19.33
CA TRP A 113 0.18 -11.91 19.65
C TRP A 113 0.71 -13.35 19.46
N GLY A 114 1.27 -13.61 18.27
CA GLY A 114 2.00 -14.84 17.95
C GLY A 114 1.23 -15.96 17.26
N THR A 115 1.95 -16.56 16.30
CA THR A 115 1.74 -17.86 15.63
C THR A 115 0.67 -17.94 14.53
N ASP A 116 1.16 -18.17 13.31
CA ASP A 116 0.48 -18.73 12.13
C ASP A 116 -0.64 -17.93 11.44
N ARG A 117 -0.36 -16.64 11.19
CA ARG A 117 -0.86 -15.95 9.99
C ARG A 117 0.30 -15.26 9.26
N ARG A 118 0.44 -15.48 7.95
CA ARG A 118 1.26 -14.61 7.09
C ARG A 118 0.56 -13.24 7.04
N PRO A 119 1.22 -12.14 7.42
CA PRO A 119 0.74 -10.81 7.08
C PRO A 119 0.72 -10.65 5.56
N GLU A 120 -0.26 -9.93 5.02
CA GLU A 120 -0.24 -9.50 3.62
C GLU A 120 0.86 -8.44 3.48
N GLY A 121 1.99 -8.83 2.89
CA GLY A 121 3.19 -8.00 2.80
C GLY A 121 3.06 -6.92 1.73
N SER A 122 2.91 -5.66 2.16
CA SER A 122 3.17 -4.49 1.32
C SER A 122 4.67 -4.42 1.01
N ALA A 123 4.99 -4.79 -0.22
CA ALA A 123 6.32 -4.72 -0.77
C ALA A 123 6.22 -4.08 -2.17
N ALA A 124 6.86 -2.90 -2.39
CA ALA A 124 7.32 -2.25 -3.66
C ALA A 124 7.75 -0.77 -3.40
N ASP A 125 8.83 -0.13 -3.90
CA ASP A 125 9.75 -0.43 -5.03
C ASP A 125 10.83 0.68 -5.37
N THR A 126 11.71 1.19 -4.48
CA THR A 126 12.45 2.48 -4.73
C THR A 126 13.00 2.67 -6.15
N SER A 127 12.74 3.84 -6.73
CA SER A 127 13.80 4.61 -7.37
C SER A 127 14.27 5.67 -6.36
N ALA A 128 15.54 5.65 -5.94
CA ALA A 128 16.05 6.76 -5.14
C ALA A 128 15.98 8.04 -5.99
N PRO A 129 15.43 9.16 -5.48
CA PRO A 129 15.67 10.45 -6.11
C PRO A 129 17.18 10.69 -6.10
N ALA A 130 17.72 11.28 -7.16
CA ALA A 130 19.06 11.86 -7.08
C ALA A 130 19.04 12.90 -5.95
N ALA A 131 20.00 12.83 -5.03
CA ALA A 131 20.03 13.68 -3.85
C ALA A 131 20.34 15.14 -4.23
N ASP A 132 19.31 15.91 -4.59
CA ASP A 132 19.35 17.36 -4.76
C ASP A 132 19.42 18.05 -3.39
N GLY A 133 20.50 17.75 -2.67
CA GLY A 133 20.72 18.10 -1.27
C GLY A 133 21.31 16.92 -0.49
N ALA A 134 22.58 17.02 -0.13
CA ALA A 134 23.24 16.00 0.70
C ALA A 134 22.53 15.88 2.07
N GLY A 135 21.86 14.74 2.30
CA GLY A 135 21.36 14.34 3.62
C GLY A 135 20.06 13.53 3.63
N GLN A 136 19.11 13.77 2.73
CA GLN A 136 17.73 13.30 2.92
C GLN A 136 17.55 11.79 2.67
N TYR A 137 17.00 11.06 3.64
CA TYR A 137 16.65 9.64 3.51
C TYR A 137 15.35 9.48 2.70
N ALA A 138 15.43 8.73 1.60
CA ALA A 138 14.26 8.28 0.85
C ALA A 138 13.89 6.84 1.25
N THR A 139 12.60 6.62 1.53
CA THR A 139 12.01 5.30 1.78
C THR A 139 12.00 4.47 0.48
N ASN A 140 11.73 3.18 0.53
CA ASN A 140 11.81 2.27 -0.63
C ASN A 140 10.61 2.39 -1.60
N VAL A 141 10.31 3.58 -2.13
CA VAL A 141 9.03 3.98 -2.78
C VAL A 141 8.60 3.24 -4.07
N GLN A 142 7.32 2.86 -4.23
CA GLN A 142 6.89 2.09 -5.42
C GLN A 142 7.08 2.76 -6.78
N VAL A 143 6.82 4.06 -6.86
CA VAL A 143 6.81 4.79 -8.14
C VAL A 143 7.64 6.04 -7.95
N ALA A 144 8.46 6.37 -8.95
CA ALA A 144 9.19 7.64 -8.97
C ALA A 144 8.19 8.80 -8.81
N GLY A 145 8.44 9.70 -7.86
CA GLY A 145 7.54 10.83 -7.55
C GLY A 145 6.43 10.54 -6.52
N ILE A 146 6.20 9.28 -6.14
CA ILE A 146 5.20 8.88 -5.14
C ILE A 146 5.90 8.36 -3.88
N ASP A 147 6.01 9.15 -2.81
CA ASP A 147 6.56 8.68 -1.54
C ASP A 147 5.59 7.74 -0.79
N GLU A 148 6.14 6.86 0.05
CA GLU A 148 5.42 5.90 0.88
C GLU A 148 5.79 6.09 2.34
N GLY A 149 4.82 6.02 3.25
CA GLY A 149 5.12 6.15 4.67
C GLY A 149 5.99 5.02 5.19
N ASP A 150 6.63 5.20 6.33
CA ASP A 150 7.25 4.10 7.08
C ASP A 150 7.31 4.47 8.57
N ILE A 151 7.65 3.51 9.43
CA ILE A 151 7.90 3.76 10.86
C ILE A 151 9.17 4.59 11.13
N VAL A 152 9.99 4.87 10.11
CA VAL A 152 11.18 5.72 10.19
C VAL A 152 11.25 6.66 8.99
N LYS A 153 11.39 7.96 9.24
CA LYS A 153 11.62 9.01 8.23
C LYS A 153 12.79 9.91 8.66
N SER A 154 13.37 10.67 7.73
CA SER A 154 14.39 11.68 8.07
C SER A 154 14.49 12.81 7.03
N ASP A 155 14.75 14.04 7.50
CA ASP A 155 15.12 15.19 6.66
C ASP A 155 16.64 15.26 6.39
N GLY A 156 17.42 14.27 6.84
CA GLY A 156 18.88 14.26 6.79
C GLY A 156 19.59 14.99 7.94
N ARG A 157 18.85 15.49 8.92
CA ARG A 157 19.38 16.14 10.15
C ARG A 157 18.67 15.67 11.42
N THR A 158 17.44 15.19 11.25
CA THR A 158 16.56 14.65 12.29
C THR A 158 16.04 13.29 11.82
N ILE A 159 16.08 12.28 12.68
CA ILE A 159 15.39 11.01 12.48
C ILE A 159 14.06 11.08 13.24
N PHE A 160 12.99 10.69 12.57
CA PHE A 160 11.64 10.55 13.12
C PHE A 160 11.35 9.06 13.20
N ALA A 161 11.30 8.49 14.41
CA ALA A 161 11.15 7.06 14.65
C ALA A 161 9.90 6.77 15.48
N ALA A 162 9.02 5.90 14.96
CA ALA A 162 7.88 5.38 15.70
C ALA A 162 8.34 4.34 16.74
N SER A 163 7.83 4.46 17.98
CA SER A 163 8.12 3.55 19.08
C SER A 163 6.84 3.34 19.90
N GLY A 164 6.04 2.34 19.51
CA GLY A 164 4.73 2.12 20.10
C GLY A 164 3.79 3.30 19.87
N ASP A 165 3.32 3.93 20.95
CA ASP A 165 2.44 5.11 20.89
C ASP A 165 3.22 6.44 20.73
N ASP A 166 4.55 6.40 20.77
CA ASP A 166 5.41 7.59 20.64
C ASP A 166 5.99 7.76 19.23
N VAL A 167 6.27 9.01 18.85
CA VAL A 167 7.28 9.34 17.83
C VAL A 167 8.44 10.07 18.47
N VAL A 168 9.65 9.54 18.32
CA VAL A 168 10.88 10.12 18.86
C VAL A 168 11.62 10.85 17.76
N LEU A 169 11.99 12.11 18.03
CA LEU A 169 12.74 12.99 17.15
C LEU A 169 14.18 13.03 17.65
N LEU A 170 15.13 12.55 16.85
CA LEU A 170 16.55 12.42 17.19
C LEU A 170 17.41 13.32 16.31
N ALA A 171 18.40 14.01 16.86
CA ALA A 171 19.41 14.71 16.08
C ALA A 171 20.33 13.70 15.37
N ALA A 172 20.37 13.68 14.05
CA ALA A 172 21.22 12.79 13.25
C ALA A 172 22.66 13.34 13.13
N GLN A 173 23.43 13.30 14.22
CA GLN A 173 24.77 13.91 14.31
C GLN A 173 25.89 12.90 14.61
N GLY A 174 25.78 11.69 14.05
CA GLY A 174 26.77 10.62 14.24
C GLY A 174 26.96 10.27 15.71
N ALA A 175 28.17 10.50 16.23
CA ALA A 175 28.51 10.28 17.64
C ALA A 175 27.76 11.21 18.62
N ASP A 176 27.28 12.38 18.17
CA ASP A 176 26.53 13.34 18.99
C ASP A 176 25.00 13.19 18.79
N THR A 177 24.54 12.01 18.34
CA THR A 177 23.10 11.70 18.20
C THR A 177 22.42 11.69 19.57
N HIS A 178 21.27 12.35 19.69
CA HIS A 178 20.49 12.46 20.94
C HIS A 178 19.00 12.78 20.68
N GLU A 179 18.12 12.45 21.63
CA GLU A 179 16.70 12.86 21.59
C GLU A 179 16.55 14.39 21.67
N LEU A 180 15.81 14.95 20.70
CA LEU A 180 15.41 16.35 20.63
C LEU A 180 14.02 16.56 21.25
N ALA A 181 13.08 15.70 20.90
CA ALA A 181 11.70 15.75 21.35
C ALA A 181 11.01 14.39 21.21
N ARG A 182 9.84 14.27 21.84
CA ARG A 182 8.97 13.09 21.81
C ARG A 182 7.53 13.52 21.69
N ILE A 183 6.80 12.85 20.80
CA ILE A 183 5.38 13.04 20.55
C ILE A 183 4.64 11.84 21.13
N ASP A 184 4.03 11.99 22.31
CA ASP A 184 3.08 11.02 22.86
C ASP A 184 1.76 11.17 22.10
N THR A 185 1.48 10.21 21.20
CA THR A 185 0.25 10.27 20.42
C THR A 185 -0.97 9.90 21.28
N SER A 186 -0.79 9.09 22.33
CA SER A 186 -1.86 8.51 23.19
C SER A 186 -2.63 9.55 24.00
N THR A 187 -2.03 10.73 24.18
CA THR A 187 -2.63 11.94 24.78
C THR A 187 -3.04 12.97 23.73
N THR A 188 -2.47 12.94 22.54
CA THR A 188 -2.68 13.96 21.50
C THR A 188 -3.87 13.66 20.57
N ALA A 189 -4.17 12.41 20.24
CA ALA A 189 -5.26 12.10 19.30
C ALA A 189 -6.67 12.32 19.89
N GLY A 190 -6.79 12.37 21.22
CA GLY A 190 -8.04 12.57 21.95
C GLY A 190 -8.92 11.31 21.98
N ARG A 191 -9.05 10.69 23.17
CA ARG A 191 -9.84 9.46 23.35
C ARG A 191 -11.32 9.78 23.50
N GLU A 192 -12.14 9.33 22.54
CA GLU A 192 -13.60 9.37 22.63
C GLU A 192 -14.16 8.05 23.17
N GLY A 193 -15.32 8.09 23.83
CA GLY A 193 -16.18 6.90 24.03
C GLY A 193 -15.64 5.71 24.84
N GLY A 194 -14.38 5.71 25.29
CA GLY A 194 -13.72 4.51 25.83
C GLY A 194 -12.94 3.71 24.79
N THR A 195 -12.64 4.30 23.63
CA THR A 195 -11.70 3.74 22.64
C THR A 195 -10.28 3.65 23.21
N ALA A 196 -9.54 2.68 22.68
CA ALA A 196 -8.10 2.57 22.84
C ALA A 196 -7.43 3.09 21.57
N GLN A 197 -6.44 3.97 21.73
CA GLN A 197 -5.54 4.31 20.63
C GLN A 197 -4.51 3.19 20.49
N GLY A 198 -4.25 2.77 19.25
CA GLY A 198 -3.16 1.87 18.92
C GLY A 198 -1.85 2.61 18.62
N PRO A 199 -0.77 1.86 18.33
CA PRO A 199 0.53 2.43 18.06
C PRO A 199 0.53 3.29 16.79
N VAL A 200 1.60 4.04 16.62
CA VAL A 200 1.94 4.71 15.36
C VAL A 200 2.16 3.63 14.30
N VAL A 201 1.33 3.65 13.25
CA VAL A 201 1.35 2.65 12.18
C VAL A 201 2.18 3.09 10.98
N ASP A 202 2.37 4.40 10.78
CA ASP A 202 3.03 4.96 9.61
C ASP A 202 3.45 6.43 9.85
N LEU A 203 4.60 6.85 9.33
CA LEU A 203 5.08 8.24 9.34
C LEU A 203 5.29 8.75 7.91
N MET A 204 4.93 10.01 7.71
CA MET A 204 5.08 10.75 6.44
C MET A 204 5.74 12.09 6.72
N LEU A 205 6.69 12.52 5.88
CA LEU A 205 7.46 13.74 6.09
C LEU A 205 7.54 14.55 4.80
N HIS A 206 6.95 15.75 4.82
CA HIS A 206 6.93 16.67 3.68
C HIS A 206 7.35 18.07 4.10
N GLY A 207 8.53 18.53 3.67
CA GLY A 207 9.07 19.83 4.10
C GLY A 207 9.25 19.89 5.63
N SER A 208 8.43 20.70 6.31
CA SER A 208 8.36 20.77 7.78
C SER A 208 7.09 20.15 8.37
N SER A 209 6.28 19.46 7.57
CA SER A 209 5.07 18.74 8.02
C SER A 209 5.42 17.26 8.27
N LEU A 210 5.36 16.84 9.53
CA LEU A 210 5.38 15.42 9.92
C LEU A 210 3.94 14.95 10.12
N VAL A 211 3.49 14.00 9.31
CA VAL A 211 2.20 13.33 9.49
C VAL A 211 2.44 12.02 10.22
N VAL A 212 1.78 11.88 11.37
CA VAL A 212 1.81 10.69 12.21
C VAL A 212 0.47 9.98 12.10
N LEU A 213 0.46 8.74 11.62
CA LEU A 213 -0.76 7.97 11.44
C LEU A 213 -0.96 6.99 12.61
N VAL A 214 -2.14 7.06 13.23
CA VAL A 214 -2.55 6.19 14.35
C VAL A 214 -3.95 5.62 14.06
N THR A 215 -4.21 4.39 14.49
CA THR A 215 -5.55 3.77 14.41
C THR A 215 -6.19 3.71 15.79
N GLU A 216 -7.45 4.09 15.89
CA GLU A 216 -8.26 3.97 17.10
C GLU A 216 -9.15 2.73 17.04
N TYR A 217 -9.36 2.13 18.21
CA TYR A 217 -9.98 0.84 18.39
C TYR A 217 -11.09 0.89 19.46
N GLU A 218 -12.25 0.31 19.18
CA GLU A 218 -13.35 0.17 20.14
C GLU A 218 -13.55 -1.31 20.52
N PRO A 219 -13.71 -1.65 21.82
CA PRO A 219 -13.95 -3.03 22.23
C PRO A 219 -15.35 -3.52 21.83
N ARG A 220 -15.43 -4.66 21.15
CA ARG A 220 -16.69 -5.38 20.84
C ARG A 220 -17.31 -6.01 22.10
N LEU A 221 -17.93 -5.20 22.94
CA LEU A 221 -18.55 -5.66 24.20
C LEU A 221 -19.79 -6.54 23.97
N SER A 222 -20.44 -6.46 22.80
CA SER A 222 -21.62 -7.24 22.40
C SER A 222 -21.37 -8.74 22.27
N GLU A 223 -20.13 -9.15 21.99
CA GLU A 223 -19.74 -10.56 21.78
C GLU A 223 -19.39 -11.29 23.10
N LEU A 224 -19.31 -10.59 24.23
CA LEU A 224 -18.83 -11.15 25.49
C LEU A 224 -19.90 -12.01 26.21
N PRO A 225 -19.70 -13.33 26.40
CA PRO A 225 -20.60 -14.13 27.21
C PRO A 225 -20.46 -13.73 28.69
N ALA A 226 -21.58 -13.39 29.33
CA ALA A 226 -21.67 -12.83 30.69
C ALA A 226 -21.19 -13.74 31.85
N SER A 227 -20.40 -14.78 31.58
CA SER A 227 -20.04 -15.84 32.53
C SER A 227 -18.59 -16.34 32.44
N GLN A 228 -17.66 -15.59 31.84
CA GLN A 228 -16.23 -15.92 31.86
C GLN A 228 -15.38 -14.79 32.47
N GLU A 229 -14.50 -15.14 33.42
CA GLU A 229 -13.58 -14.19 34.08
C GLU A 229 -12.36 -13.82 33.22
N SER A 230 -12.11 -14.55 32.13
CA SER A 230 -11.10 -14.22 31.11
C SER A 230 -11.68 -14.49 29.72
N ALA A 231 -12.35 -13.49 29.15
CA ALA A 231 -12.69 -13.44 27.74
C ALA A 231 -11.70 -12.52 27.01
N TYR A 232 -11.18 -12.95 25.86
CA TYR A 232 -10.53 -12.04 24.92
C TYR A 232 -11.59 -11.07 24.40
N VAL A 233 -11.36 -9.78 24.55
CA VAL A 233 -12.24 -8.73 24.02
C VAL A 233 -11.77 -8.43 22.60
N PRO A 234 -12.56 -8.70 21.55
CA PRO A 234 -12.22 -8.26 20.21
C PRO A 234 -12.29 -6.73 20.14
N TYR A 235 -11.49 -6.14 19.25
CA TYR A 235 -11.52 -4.70 19.00
C TYR A 235 -11.79 -4.44 17.52
N ASP A 236 -12.65 -3.49 17.22
CA ASP A 236 -12.85 -2.96 15.87
C ASP A 236 -12.01 -1.69 15.67
N ALA A 237 -11.31 -1.59 14.55
CA ALA A 237 -10.67 -0.36 14.12
C ALA A 237 -11.74 0.65 13.66
N THR A 238 -12.00 1.67 14.46
CA THR A 238 -13.09 2.62 14.22
C THR A 238 -12.68 3.72 13.25
N GLN A 239 -11.50 4.32 13.46
CA GLN A 239 -10.94 5.35 12.57
C GLN A 239 -9.41 5.35 12.59
N THR A 240 -8.81 5.81 11.49
CA THR A 240 -7.40 6.19 11.42
C THR A 240 -7.32 7.71 11.42
N LYS A 241 -6.41 8.28 12.22
CA LYS A 241 -6.15 9.73 12.32
C LYS A 241 -4.77 10.06 11.75
N ALA A 242 -4.73 11.05 10.85
CA ALA A 242 -3.54 11.77 10.43
C ALA A 242 -3.33 12.95 11.37
N LEU A 243 -2.39 12.81 12.30
CA LEU A 243 -1.95 13.88 13.20
C LEU A 243 -0.82 14.65 12.50
N ILE A 244 -1.08 15.89 12.08
CA ILE A 244 -0.11 16.68 11.31
C ILE A 244 0.60 17.65 12.25
N TYR A 245 1.92 17.51 12.36
CA TYR A 245 2.79 18.34 13.19
C TYR A 245 3.68 19.24 12.33
N ASP A 246 3.82 20.51 12.71
CA ASP A 246 4.95 21.33 12.28
C ASP A 246 6.20 20.93 13.09
N VAL A 247 7.23 20.51 12.36
CA VAL A 247 8.55 20.09 12.86
C VAL A 247 9.68 21.00 12.34
N SER A 248 9.35 22.24 11.95
CA SER A 248 10.34 23.26 11.56
C SER A 248 11.35 23.57 12.67
N ASP A 249 10.94 23.42 13.93
CA ASP A 249 11.84 23.20 15.07
C ASP A 249 11.62 21.78 15.64
N PRO A 250 12.49 20.79 15.32
CA PRO A 250 12.32 19.41 15.77
C PRO A 250 12.54 19.22 17.28
N ALA A 251 13.02 20.23 18.02
CA ALA A 251 13.07 20.20 19.49
C ALA A 251 11.75 20.69 20.14
N ALA A 252 10.81 21.20 19.34
CA ALA A 252 9.51 21.71 19.80
C ALA A 252 8.39 21.44 18.77
N PRO A 253 8.12 20.16 18.42
CA PRO A 253 7.07 19.81 17.45
C PRO A 253 5.69 20.29 17.94
N THR A 254 4.87 20.84 17.04
CA THR A 254 3.54 21.35 17.37
C THR A 254 2.46 20.74 16.49
N LEU A 255 1.39 20.21 17.09
CA LEU A 255 0.24 19.71 16.34
C LEU A 255 -0.45 20.88 15.63
N SER A 256 -0.51 20.84 14.31
CA SER A 256 -1.24 21.80 13.47
C SER A 256 -2.67 21.36 13.19
N GLN A 257 -2.92 20.04 13.05
CA GLN A 257 -4.20 19.52 12.56
C GLN A 257 -4.37 18.04 12.93
N SER A 258 -5.62 17.58 13.09
CA SER A 258 -6.01 16.17 13.24
C SER A 258 -7.16 15.82 12.28
N LEU A 259 -6.87 15.00 11.26
CA LEU A 259 -7.85 14.55 10.26
C LEU A 259 -8.06 13.03 10.37
N GLY A 260 -9.26 12.61 10.75
CA GLY A 260 -9.66 11.21 10.87
C GLY A 260 -10.51 10.71 9.70
N GLN A 261 -10.49 9.41 9.43
CA GLN A 261 -11.46 8.73 8.57
C GLN A 261 -11.74 7.32 9.07
N SER A 262 -12.95 6.80 8.84
CA SER A 262 -13.35 5.49 9.36
C SER A 262 -12.44 4.34 8.89
N GLY A 263 -12.28 3.33 9.75
CA GLY A 263 -11.59 2.08 9.47
C GLY A 263 -10.12 2.00 9.88
N ALA A 264 -9.55 0.81 9.69
CA ALA A 264 -8.13 0.53 9.93
C ALA A 264 -7.24 1.15 8.85
N PHE A 265 -6.03 1.55 9.23
CA PHE A 265 -5.01 1.97 8.27
C PHE A 265 -4.70 0.85 7.27
N SER A 266 -4.60 1.21 5.99
CA SER A 266 -4.18 0.30 4.92
C SER A 266 -2.88 0.77 4.26
N THR A 267 -2.82 2.02 3.80
CA THR A 267 -1.58 2.60 3.27
C THR A 267 -1.64 4.12 3.19
N SER A 268 -0.48 4.77 3.09
CA SER A 268 -0.32 6.17 2.72
C SER A 268 0.57 6.32 1.48
N ARG A 269 0.31 7.38 0.70
CA ARG A 269 1.08 7.78 -0.48
C ARG A 269 1.19 9.30 -0.52
N LEU A 270 2.32 9.86 -0.92
CA LEU A 270 2.52 11.31 -1.04
C LEU A 270 2.99 11.64 -2.46
N SER A 271 2.25 12.53 -3.14
CA SER A 271 2.56 12.96 -4.51
C SER A 271 2.52 14.48 -4.59
N GLY A 272 3.69 15.10 -4.77
CA GLY A 272 3.82 16.55 -4.61
C GLY A 272 3.47 16.97 -3.17
N ASP A 273 2.54 17.92 -3.02
CA ASP A 273 2.06 18.38 -1.70
C ASP A 273 0.88 17.56 -1.15
N LEU A 274 0.41 16.53 -1.87
CA LEU A 274 -0.82 15.80 -1.58
C LEU A 274 -0.56 14.42 -0.97
N LEU A 275 -0.99 14.26 0.29
CA LEU A 275 -1.07 12.98 0.97
C LEU A 275 -2.39 12.27 0.61
N TYR A 276 -2.30 11.02 0.18
CA TYR A 276 -3.42 10.13 -0.04
C TYR A 276 -3.44 9.06 1.06
N LEU A 277 -4.49 9.07 1.87
CA LEU A 277 -4.70 8.13 2.98
C LEU A 277 -5.77 7.11 2.60
N VAL A 278 -5.41 5.82 2.66
CA VAL A 278 -6.32 4.70 2.40
C VAL A 278 -6.57 3.92 3.69
N THR A 279 -7.85 3.74 4.03
CA THR A 279 -8.30 2.90 5.15
C THR A 279 -9.31 1.84 4.71
N GLN A 280 -9.47 0.80 5.54
CA GLN A 280 -10.48 -0.24 5.38
C GLN A 280 -11.51 -0.16 6.52
N HIS A 281 -12.76 0.20 6.21
CA HIS A 281 -13.86 0.25 7.18
C HIS A 281 -14.84 -0.90 6.95
N ALA A 282 -15.08 -1.73 7.97
CA ALA A 282 -16.03 -2.83 7.90
C ALA A 282 -17.31 -2.52 8.68
N VAL A 283 -18.48 -2.74 8.04
CA VAL A 283 -19.78 -2.76 8.71
C VAL A 283 -20.05 -4.20 9.15
N THR A 284 -19.94 -4.47 10.45
CA THR A 284 -19.87 -5.84 10.99
C THR A 284 -21.20 -6.34 11.57
N ASP A 285 -22.01 -5.49 12.18
CA ASP A 285 -23.29 -5.86 12.79
C ASP A 285 -24.51 -5.47 11.91
N PRO A 286 -25.24 -6.43 11.30
CA PRO A 286 -26.45 -6.15 10.53
C PRO A 286 -27.65 -5.69 11.38
N HIS A 287 -27.53 -5.70 12.71
CA HIS A 287 -28.52 -5.12 13.63
C HIS A 287 -28.18 -3.68 14.07
N ALA A 288 -26.95 -3.20 13.79
CA ALA A 288 -26.53 -1.84 14.10
C ALA A 288 -26.88 -0.82 12.99
N ILE A 289 -27.16 -1.28 11.77
CA ILE A 289 -27.48 -0.40 10.63
C ILE A 289 -28.91 0.17 10.71
N ASP A 290 -29.05 1.49 10.64
CA ASP A 290 -30.34 2.21 10.57
C ASP A 290 -30.38 3.08 9.30
N PRO A 291 -31.32 2.86 8.35
CA PRO A 291 -31.44 3.66 7.14
C PRO A 291 -31.77 5.15 7.39
N ALA A 292 -32.19 5.52 8.59
CA ALA A 292 -32.38 6.91 9.00
C ALA A 292 -31.11 7.57 9.55
N VAL A 293 -30.02 6.82 9.80
CA VAL A 293 -28.77 7.31 10.39
C VAL A 293 -27.57 6.84 9.54
N PRO A 294 -27.18 7.59 8.48
CA PRO A 294 -26.17 7.16 7.50
C PRO A 294 -24.85 6.65 8.11
N GLY A 295 -24.33 7.32 9.14
CA GLY A 295 -23.09 6.93 9.82
C GLY A 295 -23.10 5.57 10.50
N THR A 296 -24.23 4.85 10.52
CA THR A 296 -24.29 3.45 10.96
C THR A 296 -23.91 2.44 9.86
N PHE A 297 -23.90 2.85 8.58
CA PHE A 297 -23.65 1.95 7.45
C PHE A 297 -22.78 2.55 6.32
N VAL A 298 -22.37 3.82 6.42
CA VAL A 298 -21.41 4.45 5.51
C VAL A 298 -20.22 5.04 6.29
N PRO A 299 -19.01 5.09 5.71
CA PRO A 299 -17.85 5.70 6.37
C PRO A 299 -18.06 7.18 6.69
N SER A 300 -17.30 7.67 7.66
CA SER A 300 -17.29 9.08 8.07
C SER A 300 -15.86 9.64 8.02
N THR A 301 -15.76 10.96 7.84
CA THR A 301 -14.53 11.73 8.13
C THR A 301 -14.67 12.43 9.48
N THR A 302 -13.56 12.67 10.16
CA THR A 302 -13.54 13.36 11.46
C THR A 302 -12.54 14.50 11.38
N ASP A 303 -13.01 15.73 11.24
CA ASP A 303 -12.15 16.91 11.13
C ASP A 303 -12.31 17.75 12.42
N ASP A 304 -11.22 18.04 13.13
CA ASP A 304 -11.21 18.70 14.45
C ASP A 304 -12.22 18.10 15.47
N GLY A 305 -12.34 16.76 15.47
CA GLY A 305 -13.26 16.02 16.34
C GLY A 305 -14.74 16.05 15.92
N THR A 306 -15.08 16.68 14.79
CA THR A 306 -16.43 16.64 14.23
C THR A 306 -16.54 15.50 13.22
N SER A 307 -17.14 14.38 13.63
CA SER A 307 -17.38 13.25 12.73
C SER A 307 -18.61 13.48 11.83
N THR A 308 -18.45 13.28 10.53
CA THR A 308 -19.49 13.51 9.50
C THR A 308 -19.53 12.34 8.51
N PRO A 309 -20.68 11.67 8.31
CA PRO A 309 -20.83 10.62 7.29
C PRO A 309 -20.59 11.15 5.88
N LEU A 310 -19.93 10.35 5.04
CA LEU A 310 -19.66 10.69 3.65
C LEU A 310 -20.97 10.90 2.86
N PRO A 311 -21.07 11.94 2.01
CA PRO A 311 -22.23 12.15 1.13
C PRO A 311 -22.49 10.96 0.20
N ALA A 312 -23.77 10.71 -0.10
CA ALA A 312 -24.19 9.61 -0.97
C ALA A 312 -23.57 9.63 -2.38
N ASP A 313 -23.21 10.81 -2.90
CA ASP A 313 -22.57 10.96 -4.23
C ASP A 313 -21.08 10.53 -4.22
N ASP A 314 -20.46 10.43 -3.04
CA ASP A 314 -19.04 10.07 -2.84
C ASP A 314 -18.87 8.59 -2.45
N LEU A 315 -19.97 7.81 -2.52
CA LEU A 315 -20.04 6.39 -2.20
C LEU A 315 -20.19 5.56 -3.49
N VAL A 316 -19.12 4.88 -3.86
CA VAL A 316 -19.01 4.01 -5.04
C VAL A 316 -19.24 2.56 -4.64
N LEU A 317 -19.92 1.79 -5.48
CA LEU A 317 -20.20 0.37 -5.25
C LEU A 317 -19.49 -0.47 -6.30
N MET A 318 -18.67 -1.44 -5.88
CA MET A 318 -18.08 -2.42 -6.80
C MET A 318 -19.17 -3.33 -7.41
N PRO A 319 -18.95 -3.87 -8.63
CA PRO A 319 -19.81 -4.90 -9.19
C PRO A 319 -19.78 -6.17 -8.33
N ARG A 320 -20.88 -6.42 -7.60
CA ARG A 320 -20.99 -7.48 -6.58
C ARG A 320 -19.93 -7.30 -5.47
N PRO A 321 -20.12 -6.41 -4.48
CA PRO A 321 -19.17 -6.23 -3.40
C PRO A 321 -18.95 -7.54 -2.63
N ASP A 322 -17.70 -7.90 -2.33
CA ASP A 322 -17.32 -9.23 -1.78
C ASP A 322 -17.57 -9.42 -0.27
N GLY A 323 -17.97 -8.33 0.39
CA GLY A 323 -18.09 -8.23 1.84
C GLY A 323 -18.44 -6.79 2.23
N PRO A 324 -18.93 -6.55 3.45
CA PRO A 324 -19.41 -5.25 3.90
C PRO A 324 -18.26 -4.31 4.29
N ARG A 325 -17.27 -4.18 3.40
CA ARG A 325 -16.01 -3.47 3.60
C ARG A 325 -15.86 -2.35 2.58
N TYR A 326 -15.65 -1.15 3.09
CA TYR A 326 -15.31 0.03 2.32
C TYR A 326 -13.80 0.23 2.31
N SER A 327 -13.25 0.57 1.15
CA SER A 327 -11.99 1.31 1.05
C SER A 327 -12.31 2.79 1.05
N VAL A 328 -11.78 3.54 2.00
CA VAL A 328 -11.94 5.00 2.08
C VAL A 328 -10.62 5.62 1.64
N VAL A 329 -10.68 6.55 0.68
CA VAL A 329 -9.52 7.23 0.11
C VAL A 329 -9.73 8.74 0.33
N SER A 330 -8.85 9.38 1.08
CA SER A 330 -8.85 10.84 1.26
C SER A 330 -7.59 11.44 0.66
N SER A 331 -7.73 12.63 0.09
CA SER A 331 -6.60 13.49 -0.29
C SER A 331 -6.50 14.66 0.70
N ILE A 332 -5.29 14.93 1.16
CA ILE A 332 -4.96 15.96 2.15
C ILE A 332 -3.82 16.79 1.58
N ASP A 333 -4.03 18.10 1.46
CA ASP A 333 -2.99 19.05 1.04
C ASP A 333 -2.14 19.44 2.26
N LEU A 334 -0.86 19.04 2.25
CA LEU A 334 0.09 19.31 3.35
C LEU A 334 0.66 20.73 3.34
N ALA A 335 0.37 21.54 2.32
CA ALA A 335 0.69 22.97 2.30
C ALA A 335 -0.39 23.81 3.02
N THR A 336 -1.63 23.31 3.09
CA THR A 336 -2.75 23.95 3.82
C THR A 336 -3.16 23.20 5.09
N ASN A 337 -2.77 21.93 5.23
CA ASN A 337 -3.26 20.99 6.24
C ASN A 337 -4.79 20.81 6.19
N GLU A 338 -5.37 20.88 4.99
CA GLU A 338 -6.81 20.68 4.75
C GLU A 338 -7.07 19.42 3.91
N ARG A 339 -8.17 18.72 4.22
CA ARG A 339 -8.72 17.64 3.41
C ARG A 339 -9.29 18.24 2.11
N VAL A 340 -8.77 17.82 0.97
CA VAL A 340 -9.22 18.30 -0.35
C VAL A 340 -10.47 17.56 -0.82
N ASP A 341 -10.46 16.23 -0.68
CA ASP A 341 -11.53 15.35 -1.15
C ASP A 341 -11.55 14.02 -0.37
N THR A 342 -12.65 13.28 -0.43
CA THR A 342 -12.74 11.91 0.11
C THR A 342 -13.77 11.08 -0.66
N LEU A 343 -13.33 9.93 -1.16
CA LEU A 343 -14.15 8.98 -1.91
C LEU A 343 -14.14 7.62 -1.18
N SER A 344 -15.25 6.88 -1.23
CA SER A 344 -15.29 5.52 -0.70
C SER A 344 -15.80 4.49 -1.70
N VAL A 345 -15.25 3.28 -1.66
CA VAL A 345 -15.57 2.16 -2.54
C VAL A 345 -16.00 0.94 -1.71
N LEU A 346 -17.27 0.53 -1.79
CA LEU A 346 -17.79 -0.69 -1.16
C LEU A 346 -17.41 -1.93 -1.97
N GLY A 347 -16.74 -2.90 -1.34
CA GLY A 347 -16.31 -4.17 -1.95
C GLY A 347 -14.88 -4.58 -1.65
N GLY A 348 -14.23 -3.93 -0.68
CA GLY A 348 -12.87 -4.23 -0.22
C GLY A 348 -11.76 -3.90 -1.21
N SER A 349 -10.56 -3.66 -0.68
CA SER A 349 -9.30 -3.64 -1.43
C SER A 349 -8.23 -4.33 -0.57
N GLN A 350 -7.59 -5.35 -1.10
CA GLN A 350 -6.44 -6.03 -0.50
C GLN A 350 -5.10 -5.46 -1.00
N THR A 351 -5.09 -4.80 -2.15
CA THR A 351 -3.88 -4.23 -2.75
C THR A 351 -4.18 -2.86 -3.32
N THR A 352 -3.37 -1.88 -2.93
CA THR A 352 -3.44 -0.50 -3.42
C THR A 352 -2.18 -0.21 -4.22
N TYR A 353 -2.35 0.27 -5.44
CA TYR A 353 -1.28 0.80 -6.29
C TYR A 353 -1.58 2.27 -6.61
N MET A 354 -0.55 3.11 -6.80
CA MET A 354 -0.73 4.51 -7.15
C MET A 354 0.35 5.00 -8.11
N SER A 355 -0.10 5.67 -9.18
CA SER A 355 0.69 6.52 -10.07
C SER A 355 0.33 8.00 -9.83
N GLU A 356 1.03 8.93 -10.48
CA GLU A 356 0.73 10.38 -10.37
C GLU A 356 -0.70 10.73 -10.80
N GLU A 357 -1.27 10.02 -11.79
CA GLU A 357 -2.60 10.30 -12.34
C GLU A 357 -3.72 9.40 -11.78
N SER A 358 -3.40 8.30 -11.09
CA SER A 358 -4.39 7.28 -10.72
C SER A 358 -4.02 6.41 -9.52
N LEU A 359 -4.98 6.25 -8.60
CA LEU A 359 -4.94 5.26 -7.53
C LEU A 359 -5.82 4.06 -7.92
N TYR A 360 -5.29 2.86 -7.76
CA TYR A 360 -5.93 1.60 -8.09
C TYR A 360 -6.17 0.78 -6.82
N LEU A 361 -7.40 0.29 -6.66
CA LEU A 361 -7.81 -0.61 -5.59
C LEU A 361 -8.09 -1.99 -6.19
N ALA A 362 -7.57 -3.05 -5.58
CA ALA A 362 -7.67 -4.41 -6.07
C ALA A 362 -8.10 -5.39 -4.97
N SER A 363 -9.09 -6.25 -5.24
CA SER A 363 -9.57 -7.30 -4.32
C SER A 363 -9.76 -8.64 -5.04
N VAL A 364 -9.55 -9.75 -4.33
CA VAL A 364 -9.70 -11.10 -4.90
C VAL A 364 -11.10 -11.66 -4.64
N GLU A 365 -11.84 -11.91 -5.71
CA GLU A 365 -13.05 -12.74 -5.68
C GLU A 365 -12.70 -14.20 -5.98
N TYR A 366 -13.05 -15.11 -5.06
CA TYR A 366 -13.00 -16.54 -5.32
C TYR A 366 -14.26 -16.96 -6.09
N ALA A 367 -14.09 -17.37 -7.35
CA ALA A 367 -15.17 -17.86 -8.18
C ALA A 367 -15.63 -19.23 -7.66
N GLY A 368 -16.82 -19.27 -7.03
CA GLY A 368 -17.41 -20.50 -6.52
C GLY A 368 -17.73 -21.50 -7.64
N ASP A 369 -17.83 -22.79 -7.28
CA ASP A 369 -18.01 -23.94 -8.19
C ASP A 369 -19.14 -23.83 -9.25
N ALA A 370 -20.06 -22.87 -9.11
CA ALA A 370 -21.22 -22.68 -9.99
C ALA A 370 -20.96 -21.79 -11.22
N ASP A 371 -20.10 -20.78 -11.11
CA ASP A 371 -19.83 -19.77 -12.15
C ASP A 371 -18.33 -19.61 -12.38
N GLY A 372 -17.66 -20.72 -12.67
CA GLY A 372 -16.31 -20.71 -13.23
C GLY A 372 -16.34 -20.05 -14.60
N ASP A 373 -16.12 -18.73 -14.61
CA ASP A 373 -16.13 -17.89 -15.81
C ASP A 373 -15.29 -18.55 -16.89
N GLN A 374 -15.89 -18.77 -18.06
CA GLN A 374 -15.30 -19.60 -19.10
C GLN A 374 -14.10 -18.84 -19.65
N ALA A 375 -12.92 -19.22 -19.17
CA ALA A 375 -11.68 -18.53 -19.45
C ALA A 375 -11.53 -18.34 -20.96
N ARG A 376 -11.21 -17.10 -21.38
CA ARG A 376 -11.04 -16.76 -22.80
C ARG A 376 -10.10 -17.79 -23.43
N ASP A 377 -10.41 -18.28 -24.65
CA ASP A 377 -9.59 -19.27 -25.38
C ASP A 377 -8.10 -18.89 -25.41
N GLU A 378 -7.82 -17.59 -25.38
CA GLU A 378 -6.50 -16.93 -25.31
C GLU A 378 -5.68 -17.29 -24.06
N THR A 379 -6.31 -17.62 -22.93
CA THR A 379 -5.63 -17.89 -21.64
C THR A 379 -5.01 -19.29 -21.55
N GLY A 380 -5.39 -20.22 -22.44
CA GLY A 380 -5.03 -21.64 -22.31
C GLY A 380 -5.70 -22.38 -21.14
N MET A 381 -6.43 -21.66 -20.28
CA MET A 381 -7.26 -22.20 -19.21
C MET A 381 -8.66 -22.51 -19.72
N ARG A 382 -9.38 -23.40 -19.03
CA ARG A 382 -10.81 -23.67 -19.24
C ARG A 382 -11.66 -22.98 -18.17
N SER A 383 -11.14 -22.90 -16.95
CA SER A 383 -11.72 -22.14 -15.84
C SER A 383 -10.59 -21.66 -14.93
N VAL A 384 -10.77 -20.48 -14.34
CA VAL A 384 -9.88 -19.94 -13.30
C VAL A 384 -10.72 -19.81 -12.02
N THR A 385 -10.16 -20.16 -10.86
CA THR A 385 -10.88 -20.19 -9.56
C THR A 385 -10.84 -18.87 -8.81
N GLU A 386 -10.00 -17.92 -9.23
CA GLU A 386 -9.93 -16.58 -8.67
C GLU A 386 -10.02 -15.52 -9.77
N GLN A 387 -10.57 -14.36 -9.42
CA GLN A 387 -10.54 -13.15 -10.23
C GLN A 387 -10.11 -11.97 -9.36
N THR A 388 -9.35 -11.04 -9.93
CA THR A 388 -9.03 -9.75 -9.30
C THR A 388 -10.01 -8.70 -9.80
N LYS A 389 -10.82 -8.15 -8.90
CA LYS A 389 -11.63 -6.95 -9.13
C LYS A 389 -10.75 -5.72 -9.00
N LEU A 390 -11.00 -4.72 -9.83
CA LEU A 390 -10.21 -3.50 -9.92
C LEU A 390 -11.12 -2.27 -9.91
N ALA A 391 -10.80 -1.26 -9.11
CA ALA A 391 -11.33 0.09 -9.24
C ALA A 391 -10.18 1.07 -9.51
N ARG A 392 -10.39 1.97 -10.48
CA ARG A 392 -9.47 3.08 -10.78
C ARG A 392 -10.09 4.38 -10.31
N ILE A 393 -9.39 5.08 -9.44
CA ILE A 393 -9.69 6.44 -8.98
C ILE A 393 -8.71 7.37 -9.70
N ALA A 394 -9.21 8.23 -10.58
CA ALA A 394 -8.41 9.28 -11.20
C ALA A 394 -8.13 10.39 -10.17
N LEU A 395 -6.93 10.98 -10.28
CA LEU A 395 -6.43 12.03 -9.40
C LEU A 395 -6.26 13.33 -10.20
N ASP A 396 -6.85 14.44 -9.73
CA ASP A 396 -6.82 15.74 -10.42
C ASP A 396 -6.66 16.87 -9.37
N ASP A 397 -5.42 17.31 -9.13
CA ASP A 397 -5.05 18.27 -8.06
C ASP A 397 -5.68 17.89 -6.69
N GLY A 398 -5.58 16.61 -6.33
CA GLY A 398 -6.13 16.04 -5.09
C GLY A 398 -7.59 15.62 -5.20
N ARG A 399 -8.33 16.10 -6.20
CA ARG A 399 -9.71 15.65 -6.42
C ARG A 399 -9.74 14.17 -6.81
N LEU A 400 -10.67 13.42 -6.23
CA LEU A 400 -10.85 11.99 -6.44
C LEU A 400 -12.04 11.76 -7.36
N THR A 401 -11.93 10.83 -8.30
CA THR A 401 -13.07 10.44 -9.16
C THR A 401 -12.95 8.98 -9.55
N ALA A 402 -13.94 8.16 -9.21
CA ALA A 402 -14.05 6.80 -9.76
C ALA A 402 -14.19 6.88 -11.28
N ALA A 403 -13.14 6.41 -11.97
CA ALA A 403 -12.96 6.58 -13.41
C ALA A 403 -13.26 5.30 -14.19
N ALA A 404 -12.95 4.13 -13.60
CA ALA A 404 -13.23 2.83 -14.21
C ALA A 404 -13.34 1.72 -13.16
N GLU A 405 -14.05 0.65 -13.51
CA GLU A 405 -14.12 -0.62 -12.80
C GLU A 405 -13.77 -1.76 -13.76
N GLY A 406 -13.15 -2.82 -13.26
CA GLY A 406 -12.71 -3.94 -14.09
C GLY A 406 -12.64 -5.25 -13.30
N THR A 407 -12.52 -6.35 -14.02
CA THR A 407 -12.27 -7.68 -13.43
C THR A 407 -11.38 -8.48 -14.37
N VAL A 408 -10.31 -9.05 -13.81
CA VAL A 408 -9.32 -9.85 -14.55
C VAL A 408 -9.15 -11.23 -13.91
N PRO A 409 -8.81 -12.27 -14.66
CA PRO A 409 -8.60 -13.60 -14.10
C PRO A 409 -7.32 -13.67 -13.26
N GLY A 410 -7.35 -14.50 -12.20
CA GLY A 410 -6.23 -14.77 -11.31
C GLY A 410 -6.04 -13.76 -10.20
N VAL A 411 -4.96 -13.96 -9.43
CA VAL A 411 -4.59 -13.15 -8.26
C VAL A 411 -3.29 -12.39 -8.48
N LEU A 412 -3.23 -11.16 -7.98
CA LEU A 412 -1.99 -10.39 -7.83
C LEU A 412 -1.12 -10.97 -6.71
N LEU A 413 0.19 -10.73 -6.77
CA LEU A 413 1.10 -11.05 -5.67
C LEU A 413 0.98 -10.03 -4.53
N ASN A 414 1.05 -8.75 -4.87
CA ASN A 414 1.06 -7.55 -4.02
C ASN A 414 1.13 -6.32 -4.94
N GLN A 415 1.44 -5.15 -4.40
CA GLN A 415 1.49 -3.90 -5.16
C GLN A 415 2.52 -3.91 -6.33
N PHE A 416 3.70 -4.56 -6.25
CA PHE A 416 4.65 -4.67 -7.40
C PHE A 416 4.02 -5.30 -8.64
N ALA A 417 3.01 -6.15 -8.45
CA ALA A 417 2.34 -6.84 -9.54
C ALA A 417 1.47 -5.91 -10.40
N MET A 418 1.45 -4.61 -10.10
CA MET A 418 0.74 -3.55 -10.78
C MET A 418 1.69 -2.41 -11.16
N ASP A 419 1.47 -1.84 -12.33
CA ASP A 419 2.17 -0.65 -12.83
C ASP A 419 1.28 0.08 -13.84
N ASP A 420 1.28 1.42 -13.85
CA ASP A 420 0.65 2.25 -14.88
C ASP A 420 1.73 2.98 -15.69
N TYR A 421 1.81 2.64 -16.99
CA TYR A 421 2.81 3.19 -17.91
C TYR A 421 2.13 3.68 -19.18
N GLU A 422 2.31 4.96 -19.51
CA GLU A 422 1.63 5.64 -20.63
C GLU A 422 0.08 5.49 -20.62
N GLY A 423 -0.52 5.45 -19.42
CA GLY A 423 -1.96 5.30 -19.22
C GLY A 423 -2.44 3.88 -19.55
N ARG A 424 -1.64 2.87 -19.20
CA ARG A 424 -1.91 1.44 -19.40
C ARG A 424 -1.55 0.69 -18.13
N LEU A 425 -2.55 0.07 -17.51
CA LEU A 425 -2.33 -0.75 -16.33
C LEU A 425 -1.77 -2.11 -16.76
N ARG A 426 -0.58 -2.44 -16.28
CA ARG A 426 0.19 -3.66 -16.55
C ARG A 426 0.13 -4.52 -15.29
N LEU A 427 -0.34 -5.77 -15.42
CA LEU A 427 -0.61 -6.65 -14.28
C LEU A 427 0.12 -7.98 -14.43
N ALA A 428 0.80 -8.44 -13.38
CA ALA A 428 1.37 -9.78 -13.28
C ALA A 428 0.55 -10.64 -12.31
N VAL A 429 -0.14 -11.66 -12.82
CA VAL A 429 -1.10 -12.47 -12.05
C VAL A 429 -0.72 -13.94 -12.03
N THR A 430 -1.13 -14.65 -10.99
CA THR A 430 -1.16 -16.12 -10.99
C THR A 430 -2.58 -16.57 -11.30
N LEU A 431 -2.78 -17.30 -12.40
CA LEU A 431 -4.05 -17.99 -12.69
C LEU A 431 -4.00 -19.38 -12.07
N ASN A 432 -4.96 -19.75 -11.22
CA ASN A 432 -5.14 -21.14 -10.79
C ASN A 432 -6.46 -21.68 -11.34
N GLY A 433 -6.50 -22.96 -11.72
CA GLY A 433 -7.74 -23.59 -12.16
C GLY A 433 -7.51 -24.79 -13.08
N VAL A 434 -8.48 -25.08 -13.95
CA VAL A 434 -8.43 -26.22 -14.86
C VAL A 434 -7.97 -25.76 -16.24
N SER A 435 -6.89 -26.32 -16.76
CA SER A 435 -6.39 -26.01 -18.09
C SER A 435 -7.24 -26.62 -19.21
N THR A 436 -7.02 -26.19 -20.45
CA THR A 436 -7.64 -26.81 -21.64
C THR A 436 -7.33 -28.31 -21.80
N SER A 437 -6.29 -28.83 -21.13
CA SER A 437 -5.99 -30.27 -21.06
C SER A 437 -6.86 -31.04 -20.05
N GLY A 438 -7.62 -30.34 -19.20
CA GLY A 438 -8.40 -30.91 -18.11
C GLY A 438 -7.60 -31.23 -16.84
N GLN A 439 -6.35 -30.77 -16.74
CA GLN A 439 -5.55 -30.85 -15.50
C GLN A 439 -5.70 -29.57 -14.68
N TRP A 440 -5.50 -29.67 -13.36
CA TRP A 440 -5.31 -28.48 -12.54
C TRP A 440 -3.92 -27.89 -12.81
N GLU A 441 -3.85 -26.58 -13.04
CA GLU A 441 -2.60 -25.86 -13.28
C GLU A 441 -2.62 -24.49 -12.57
N SER A 442 -1.46 -24.10 -12.05
CA SER A 442 -1.13 -22.72 -11.67
C SER A 442 -0.21 -22.14 -12.74
N THR A 443 -0.49 -20.93 -13.24
CA THR A 443 0.33 -20.30 -14.27
C THR A 443 0.55 -18.79 -14.02
N PRO A 444 1.81 -18.34 -13.92
CA PRO A 444 2.13 -16.93 -13.90
C PRO A 444 1.87 -16.35 -15.29
N SER A 445 1.18 -15.21 -15.34
CA SER A 445 0.67 -14.58 -16.55
C SER A 445 0.82 -13.05 -16.45
N LEU A 446 0.83 -12.38 -17.60
CA LEU A 446 0.86 -10.92 -17.67
C LEU A 446 -0.32 -10.40 -18.48
N LEU A 447 -0.95 -9.32 -18.03
CA LEU A 447 -2.08 -8.65 -18.68
C LEU A 447 -1.71 -7.17 -18.92
N VAL A 448 -2.18 -6.60 -20.04
CA VAL A 448 -2.10 -5.15 -20.30
C VAL A 448 -3.52 -4.65 -20.55
N LEU A 449 -3.93 -3.64 -19.77
CA LEU A 449 -5.27 -3.07 -19.76
C LEU A 449 -5.25 -1.62 -20.26
N ASP A 450 -6.39 -1.14 -20.77
CA ASP A 450 -6.59 0.27 -21.09
C ASP A 450 -7.02 1.10 -19.86
N GLY A 451 -7.22 2.41 -20.06
CA GLY A 451 -7.66 3.32 -18.99
C GLY A 451 -9.09 3.08 -18.47
N ASN A 452 -9.88 2.23 -19.14
CA ASN A 452 -11.19 1.75 -18.71
C ASN A 452 -11.11 0.37 -18.03
N LEU A 453 -9.90 -0.15 -17.80
CA LEU A 453 -9.64 -1.49 -17.26
C LEU A 453 -10.06 -2.65 -18.19
N GLU A 454 -10.21 -2.41 -19.49
CA GLU A 454 -10.42 -3.47 -20.47
C GLU A 454 -9.08 -4.10 -20.88
N VAL A 455 -8.98 -5.43 -20.88
CA VAL A 455 -7.76 -6.16 -21.29
C VAL A 455 -7.52 -5.99 -22.80
N ILE A 456 -6.43 -5.31 -23.14
CA ILE A 456 -5.93 -5.10 -24.51
C ILE A 456 -5.21 -6.36 -25.01
N SER A 457 -4.32 -6.91 -24.18
CA SER A 457 -3.48 -8.06 -24.53
C SER A 457 -3.04 -8.83 -23.30
N SER A 458 -2.46 -10.02 -23.50
CA SER A 458 -1.88 -10.83 -22.43
C SER A 458 -0.72 -11.69 -22.90
N ILE A 459 0.15 -12.05 -21.96
CA ILE A 459 0.97 -13.26 -22.01
C ILE A 459 0.30 -14.28 -21.07
N PRO A 460 -0.50 -15.21 -21.59
CA PRO A 460 -1.41 -16.05 -20.80
C PRO A 460 -0.73 -17.17 -20.00
N LYS A 461 0.55 -17.41 -20.26
CA LYS A 461 1.34 -18.48 -19.68
C LYS A 461 2.82 -18.21 -19.82
N LEU A 462 3.44 -17.68 -18.77
CA LEU A 462 4.91 -17.59 -18.67
C LEU A 462 5.50 -18.95 -18.30
N ALA A 463 4.85 -19.67 -17.38
CA ALA A 463 5.37 -20.92 -16.81
C ALA A 463 4.25 -21.92 -16.43
N THR A 464 4.58 -23.14 -15.96
CA THR A 464 3.59 -24.22 -15.76
C THR A 464 3.70 -24.90 -14.40
N ASN A 465 2.64 -24.80 -13.59
CA ASN A 465 2.57 -25.21 -12.18
C ASN A 465 3.53 -24.43 -11.28
N GLU A 466 3.61 -23.13 -11.52
CA GLU A 466 4.39 -22.15 -10.78
C GLU A 466 3.49 -20.97 -10.40
N THR A 467 3.94 -20.14 -9.46
CA THR A 467 3.28 -18.89 -9.08
C THR A 467 4.26 -17.72 -9.18
N VAL A 468 3.73 -16.50 -9.36
CA VAL A 468 4.54 -15.27 -9.30
C VAL A 468 5.12 -15.13 -7.88
N GLN A 469 6.42 -14.84 -7.77
CA GLN A 469 7.13 -14.62 -6.50
C GLN A 469 7.67 -13.21 -6.33
N SER A 470 8.00 -12.54 -7.43
CA SER A 470 8.41 -11.13 -7.44
C SER A 470 8.23 -10.54 -8.83
N VAL A 471 8.03 -9.23 -8.88
CA VAL A 471 7.82 -8.46 -10.09
C VAL A 471 8.58 -7.15 -9.95
N ARG A 472 9.20 -6.66 -11.02
CA ARG A 472 9.68 -5.28 -11.12
C ARG A 472 9.39 -4.76 -12.51
N PHE A 473 8.69 -3.62 -12.60
CA PHE A 473 8.58 -2.87 -13.83
C PHE A 473 9.73 -1.85 -13.91
N VAL A 474 10.35 -1.75 -15.08
CA VAL A 474 11.41 -0.78 -15.40
C VAL A 474 11.12 -0.27 -16.81
N GLY A 475 10.45 0.88 -16.88
CA GLY A 475 10.08 1.48 -18.15
C GLY A 475 9.23 0.54 -19.01
N PRO A 476 9.60 0.28 -20.28
CA PRO A 476 8.87 -0.64 -21.15
C PRO A 476 9.11 -2.13 -20.85
N VAL A 477 9.86 -2.49 -19.79
CA VAL A 477 10.22 -3.88 -19.47
C VAL A 477 9.61 -4.31 -18.14
N ALA A 478 9.05 -5.53 -18.11
CA ALA A 478 8.73 -6.21 -16.85
C ALA A 478 9.71 -7.36 -16.58
N TYR A 479 10.20 -7.43 -15.34
CA TYR A 479 10.94 -8.55 -14.79
C TYR A 479 10.02 -9.34 -13.88
N VAL A 480 9.83 -10.63 -14.16
CA VAL A 480 8.91 -11.49 -13.38
C VAL A 480 9.66 -12.74 -12.94
N VAL A 481 9.67 -13.01 -11.63
CA VAL A 481 10.16 -14.28 -11.08
C VAL A 481 8.97 -15.19 -10.82
N SER A 482 9.02 -16.40 -11.36
CA SER A 482 8.13 -17.50 -10.97
C SER A 482 8.89 -18.55 -10.16
N PHE A 483 8.18 -19.33 -9.32
CA PHE A 483 8.81 -20.43 -8.59
C PHE A 483 7.93 -21.64 -8.30
N ARG A 484 8.60 -22.80 -8.33
CA ARG A 484 8.19 -24.11 -7.82
C ARG A 484 9.40 -24.90 -7.31
N GLN A 485 10.50 -24.99 -8.06
CA GLN A 485 11.74 -25.71 -7.72
C GLN A 485 13.04 -25.06 -8.26
N ILE A 486 13.13 -24.78 -9.58
CA ILE A 486 14.25 -24.06 -10.22
C ILE A 486 13.67 -23.30 -11.42
N ASP A 487 13.29 -22.04 -11.22
CA ASP A 487 12.40 -21.36 -12.14
C ASP A 487 12.88 -19.93 -12.43
N PRO A 488 12.50 -19.37 -13.59
CA PRO A 488 13.24 -18.26 -14.16
C PRO A 488 12.87 -16.88 -13.61
N LEU A 489 13.87 -16.00 -13.68
CA LEU A 489 13.64 -14.59 -13.95
C LEU A 489 13.33 -14.41 -15.45
N PHE A 490 12.12 -14.00 -15.78
CA PHE A 490 11.72 -13.57 -17.12
C PHE A 490 12.00 -12.07 -17.32
N ALA A 491 12.40 -11.68 -18.52
CA ALA A 491 12.29 -10.31 -19.00
C ALA A 491 11.25 -10.24 -20.14
N ILE A 492 10.37 -9.24 -20.08
CA ILE A 492 9.20 -9.12 -20.95
C ILE A 492 9.15 -7.71 -21.54
N ASP A 493 9.06 -7.63 -22.87
CA ASP A 493 8.85 -6.40 -23.64
C ASP A 493 7.37 -6.03 -23.62
N LEU A 494 7.07 -4.84 -23.09
CA LEU A 494 5.74 -4.24 -23.01
C LEU A 494 5.66 -2.90 -23.78
N SER A 495 6.64 -2.60 -24.65
CA SER A 495 6.68 -1.35 -25.44
C SER A 495 5.58 -1.26 -26.51
N ASP A 496 5.02 -2.40 -26.91
CA ASP A 496 3.80 -2.51 -27.70
C ASP A 496 2.69 -3.12 -26.81
N PRO A 497 1.75 -2.32 -26.28
CA PRO A 497 0.71 -2.81 -25.38
C PRO A 497 -0.28 -3.77 -26.04
N ALA A 498 -0.28 -3.89 -27.37
CA ALA A 498 -1.09 -4.87 -28.11
C ALA A 498 -0.35 -6.20 -28.37
N ALA A 499 0.97 -6.25 -28.19
CA ALA A 499 1.79 -7.44 -28.50
C ALA A 499 2.98 -7.62 -27.53
N PRO A 500 2.74 -7.84 -26.22
CA PRO A 500 3.78 -8.09 -25.24
C PRO A 500 4.53 -9.40 -25.51
N LYS A 501 5.84 -9.46 -25.25
CA LYS A 501 6.72 -10.57 -25.66
C LYS A 501 7.76 -10.94 -24.60
N VAL A 502 7.91 -12.22 -24.29
CA VAL A 502 9.05 -12.71 -23.49
C VAL A 502 10.34 -12.54 -24.31
N MET A 503 11.30 -11.82 -23.74
CA MET A 503 12.61 -11.50 -24.33
C MET A 503 13.69 -12.51 -23.98
N GLY A 504 13.65 -13.01 -22.74
CA GLY A 504 14.63 -13.93 -22.18
C GLY A 504 14.11 -14.58 -20.90
N GLU A 505 14.66 -15.76 -20.62
CA GLU A 505 14.48 -16.48 -19.35
C GLU A 505 15.86 -16.77 -18.75
N LEU A 506 16.01 -16.59 -17.45
CA LEU A 506 17.23 -16.91 -16.69
C LEU A 506 16.86 -17.82 -15.52
N LYS A 507 17.13 -19.12 -15.68
CA LYS A 507 16.83 -20.14 -14.65
C LYS A 507 17.96 -20.22 -13.63
N ILE A 508 17.61 -20.05 -12.37
CA ILE A 508 18.51 -20.04 -11.22
C ILE A 508 17.90 -20.89 -10.09
N PRO A 509 18.72 -21.56 -9.26
CA PRO A 509 18.21 -22.19 -8.04
C PRO A 509 17.72 -21.14 -7.04
N GLY A 510 16.63 -21.44 -6.34
CA GLY A 510 15.94 -20.49 -5.47
C GLY A 510 15.16 -19.41 -6.23
N PHE A 511 14.70 -18.38 -5.52
CA PHE A 511 13.86 -17.33 -6.07
C PHE A 511 14.07 -16.01 -5.32
N SER A 512 13.94 -14.89 -6.03
CA SER A 512 13.80 -13.57 -5.40
C SER A 512 12.34 -13.36 -4.98
N THR A 513 12.12 -12.84 -3.78
CA THR A 513 10.82 -12.30 -3.34
C THR A 513 10.76 -10.79 -3.54
N TYR A 514 11.93 -10.13 -3.58
CA TYR A 514 12.10 -8.72 -3.85
C TYR A 514 13.10 -8.48 -5.00
N LEU A 515 12.76 -7.57 -5.90
CA LEU A 515 13.58 -7.10 -7.01
C LEU A 515 13.72 -5.57 -6.95
N HIS A 516 14.93 -5.06 -7.16
CA HIS A 516 15.25 -3.63 -7.05
C HIS A 516 16.23 -3.21 -8.17
N PRO A 517 15.89 -2.26 -9.06
CA PRO A 517 16.78 -1.70 -10.07
C PRO A 517 17.95 -1.02 -9.39
N TRP A 518 19.13 -1.48 -9.74
CA TRP A 518 20.38 -0.88 -9.30
C TRP A 518 20.90 0.06 -10.41
N ALA A 519 22.09 0.61 -10.25
CA ALA A 519 22.76 1.40 -11.29
C ALA A 519 23.04 0.59 -12.58
N ASP A 520 23.32 1.30 -13.68
CA ASP A 520 23.93 0.78 -14.92
C ASP A 520 23.25 -0.44 -15.59
N GLY A 521 21.92 -0.57 -15.46
CA GLY A 521 21.20 -1.71 -16.01
C GLY A 521 21.50 -3.00 -15.23
N GLN A 522 21.51 -2.89 -13.90
CA GLN A 522 21.57 -4.02 -12.98
C GLN A 522 20.27 -4.13 -12.18
N LEU A 523 19.97 -5.32 -11.68
CA LEU A 523 18.79 -5.60 -10.86
C LEU A 523 19.20 -6.45 -9.66
N LEU A 524 19.08 -5.90 -8.46
CA LEU A 524 19.28 -6.61 -7.20
C LEU A 524 18.07 -7.49 -6.91
N GLY A 525 18.30 -8.77 -6.68
CA GLY A 525 17.30 -9.71 -6.17
C GLY A 525 17.62 -10.14 -4.73
N LEU A 526 16.65 -10.00 -3.84
CA LEU A 526 16.68 -10.55 -2.47
C LEU A 526 15.61 -11.63 -2.36
N GLY A 527 15.94 -12.76 -1.73
CA GLY A 527 15.00 -13.86 -1.56
C GLY A 527 15.64 -15.09 -0.93
N MET A 528 15.24 -16.26 -1.42
CA MET A 528 15.67 -17.57 -0.91
C MET A 528 16.56 -18.31 -1.90
N ASP A 529 17.59 -18.97 -1.38
CA ASP A 529 18.38 -19.99 -2.06
C ASP A 529 17.65 -21.34 -1.99
N ALA A 530 17.83 -22.19 -3.00
CA ALA A 530 17.33 -23.57 -2.98
C ALA A 530 18.29 -24.53 -3.68
N THR A 531 18.10 -25.82 -3.41
CA THR A 531 18.72 -26.92 -4.16
C THR A 531 18.03 -27.14 -5.52
N ASP A 532 18.66 -27.96 -6.38
CA ASP A 532 18.09 -28.33 -7.68
C ASP A 532 16.75 -29.10 -7.59
N ASP A 533 16.44 -29.71 -6.44
CA ASP A 533 15.16 -30.35 -6.15
C ASP A 533 14.14 -29.39 -5.49
N GLY A 534 14.46 -28.10 -5.36
CA GLY A 534 13.58 -27.07 -4.82
C GLY A 534 13.53 -26.98 -3.30
N MET A 535 14.42 -27.68 -2.57
CA MET A 535 14.51 -27.55 -1.12
C MET A 535 15.18 -26.22 -0.78
N VAL A 536 14.44 -25.31 -0.14
CA VAL A 536 14.94 -24.01 0.31
C VAL A 536 16.05 -24.19 1.36
N THR A 537 17.16 -23.45 1.20
CA THR A 537 18.40 -23.62 1.98
C THR A 537 18.85 -22.40 2.78
N GLY A 538 18.24 -21.23 2.59
CA GLY A 538 18.53 -20.00 3.35
C GLY A 538 18.32 -18.74 2.52
N LEU A 539 18.71 -17.58 3.05
CA LEU A 539 18.63 -16.31 2.32
C LEU A 539 19.61 -16.25 1.12
N LYS A 540 19.23 -15.54 0.05
CA LYS A 540 20.05 -15.27 -1.14
C LYS A 540 20.01 -13.80 -1.54
N LEU A 541 21.18 -13.27 -1.91
CA LEU A 541 21.30 -12.09 -2.76
C LEU A 541 21.79 -12.51 -4.14
N SER A 542 21.18 -11.97 -5.18
CA SER A 542 21.58 -12.11 -6.58
C SER A 542 21.69 -10.72 -7.20
N MET A 543 22.73 -10.45 -7.99
CA MET A 543 22.77 -9.27 -8.87
C MET A 543 22.61 -9.75 -10.30
N PHE A 544 21.62 -9.23 -11.02
CA PHE A 544 21.38 -9.54 -12.41
C PHE A 544 21.90 -8.41 -13.31
N ASP A 545 22.56 -8.79 -14.40
CA ASP A 545 22.86 -7.91 -15.54
C ASP A 545 21.63 -7.88 -16.45
N THR A 546 20.99 -6.72 -16.52
CA THR A 546 19.77 -6.44 -17.30
C THR A 546 20.00 -5.42 -18.43
N SER A 547 21.26 -5.02 -18.66
CA SER A 547 21.68 -4.08 -19.71
C SER A 547 21.32 -4.52 -21.14
N ASP A 548 21.14 -5.83 -21.34
CA ASP A 548 20.54 -6.44 -22.53
C ASP A 548 19.44 -7.42 -22.07
N PRO A 549 18.15 -7.02 -22.04
CA PRO A 549 17.08 -7.88 -21.51
C PRO A 549 16.83 -9.15 -22.36
N PHE A 550 17.43 -9.23 -23.55
CA PHE A 550 17.48 -10.44 -24.39
C PHE A 550 18.60 -11.42 -24.01
N ALA A 551 19.44 -11.07 -23.03
CA ALA A 551 20.64 -11.82 -22.65
C ALA A 551 20.95 -11.71 -21.14
N LEU A 552 19.90 -11.82 -20.30
CA LEU A 552 19.98 -11.80 -18.83
C LEU A 552 21.08 -12.72 -18.27
N LYS A 553 21.78 -12.25 -17.24
CA LYS A 553 22.77 -13.05 -16.50
C LYS A 553 22.68 -12.78 -15.01
N GLU A 554 22.86 -13.83 -14.20
CA GLU A 554 23.15 -13.68 -12.77
C GLU A 554 24.65 -13.35 -12.66
N GLN A 555 24.97 -12.06 -12.50
CA GLN A 555 26.34 -11.53 -12.47
C GLN A 555 27.06 -11.92 -11.17
N ALA A 556 26.34 -11.88 -10.04
CA ALA A 556 26.86 -12.24 -8.73
C ALA A 556 25.79 -12.93 -7.89
N VAL A 557 26.22 -13.85 -7.02
CA VAL A 557 25.36 -14.57 -6.07
C VAL A 557 26.04 -14.62 -4.72
N LEU A 558 25.27 -14.40 -3.66
CA LEU A 558 25.69 -14.64 -2.29
C LEU A 558 24.62 -15.42 -1.52
N LYS A 559 25.00 -16.58 -1.01
CA LYS A 559 24.21 -17.31 0.00
C LYS A 559 24.45 -16.64 1.35
N VAL A 560 23.40 -16.04 1.90
CA VAL A 560 23.45 -15.29 3.16
C VAL A 560 23.17 -16.29 4.30
N PRO A 561 24.07 -16.42 5.31
CA PRO A 561 24.02 -17.50 6.30
C PRO A 561 22.99 -17.22 7.43
N TYR A 562 21.76 -16.97 7.04
CA TYR A 562 20.60 -16.69 7.88
C TYR A 562 19.37 -17.41 7.32
N ALA A 563 18.42 -17.71 8.20
CA ALA A 563 17.24 -18.52 7.89
C ALA A 563 16.05 -17.71 7.39
N ASP A 564 15.89 -16.47 7.87
CA ASP A 564 14.73 -15.61 7.61
C ASP A 564 15.13 -14.12 7.65
N SER A 565 14.29 -13.24 7.10
CA SER A 565 14.44 -11.78 7.12
C SER A 565 13.09 -11.08 6.92
N GLU A 566 12.91 -9.92 7.54
CA GLU A 566 11.78 -9.02 7.24
C GLU A 566 11.83 -8.49 5.79
N ALA A 567 13.04 -8.36 5.21
CA ALA A 567 13.22 -7.96 3.81
C ALA A 567 12.54 -8.91 2.80
N LEU A 568 12.25 -10.15 3.20
CA LEU A 568 11.54 -11.10 2.33
C LEU A 568 10.07 -10.71 2.09
N ARG A 569 9.47 -9.94 3.01
CA ARG A 569 8.03 -9.64 3.08
C ARG A 569 7.69 -8.14 3.13
N ASN A 570 8.66 -7.32 3.52
CA ASN A 570 8.52 -5.87 3.63
C ASN A 570 9.77 -5.18 3.07
N HIS A 571 9.60 -4.59 1.90
CA HIS A 571 10.64 -3.87 1.15
C HIS A 571 11.26 -2.69 1.92
N LYS A 572 10.53 -2.05 2.84
CA LYS A 572 11.01 -0.91 3.65
C LYS A 572 12.13 -1.31 4.61
N ALA A 573 12.21 -2.60 4.96
CA ALA A 573 13.32 -3.15 5.75
C ALA A 573 14.64 -3.29 4.98
N VAL A 574 14.65 -3.02 3.65
CA VAL A 574 15.86 -3.06 2.81
C VAL A 574 16.41 -1.64 2.62
N LEU A 575 17.57 -1.39 3.21
CA LEU A 575 18.44 -0.28 2.82
C LEU A 575 19.07 -0.63 1.46
N VAL A 576 18.78 0.17 0.45
CA VAL A 576 19.52 0.19 -0.80
C VAL A 576 20.09 1.59 -0.99
N ASP A 577 21.42 1.67 -0.96
CA ASP A 577 22.18 2.90 -1.19
C ASP A 577 23.22 2.58 -2.26
N SER A 578 22.83 2.74 -3.53
CA SER A 578 23.65 2.39 -4.68
C SER A 578 24.81 3.35 -4.90
N GLU A 579 24.73 4.58 -4.39
CA GLU A 579 25.81 5.58 -4.42
C GLU A 579 26.98 5.13 -3.54
N HIS A 580 26.70 4.71 -2.30
CA HIS A 580 27.72 4.16 -1.38
C HIS A 580 27.92 2.63 -1.56
N SER A 581 27.23 2.04 -2.54
CA SER A 581 27.22 0.61 -2.86
C SER A 581 26.76 -0.31 -1.72
N LEU A 582 25.96 0.19 -0.78
CA LEU A 582 25.49 -0.51 0.42
C LEU A 582 24.13 -1.20 0.21
N ILE A 583 24.01 -2.40 0.79
CA ILE A 583 22.78 -3.18 0.88
C ILE A 583 22.64 -3.65 2.34
N GLY A 584 21.61 -3.20 3.04
CA GLY A 584 21.37 -3.51 4.45
C GLY A 584 19.98 -4.11 4.71
N PHE A 585 19.87 -5.08 5.61
CA PHE A 585 18.59 -5.63 6.05
C PHE A 585 18.71 -6.40 7.38
N PRO A 586 17.62 -6.53 8.18
CA PRO A 586 17.60 -7.41 9.34
C PRO A 586 17.55 -8.89 8.92
N ALA A 587 18.37 -9.74 9.51
CA ALA A 587 18.43 -11.17 9.20
C ALA A 587 18.45 -12.01 10.49
N LEU A 588 17.70 -13.13 10.49
CA LEU A 588 17.50 -13.98 11.67
C LEU A 588 18.05 -15.39 11.48
N ASN A 589 18.47 -15.99 12.58
CA ASN A 589 18.73 -17.43 12.69
C ASN A 589 17.95 -18.00 13.88
N TYR A 590 17.42 -19.23 13.72
CA TYR A 590 16.73 -19.95 14.79
C TYR A 590 17.69 -20.95 15.45
N SER A 591 17.71 -20.97 16.78
CA SER A 591 18.49 -21.91 17.59
C SER A 591 17.60 -22.58 18.64
N GLY A 592 18.08 -23.65 19.27
CA GLY A 592 17.30 -24.51 20.19
C GLY A 592 16.92 -23.85 21.53
N GLY A 593 16.09 -22.81 21.48
CA GLY A 593 15.65 -22.01 22.62
C GLY A 593 15.30 -20.55 22.28
N GLY A 594 15.61 -20.06 21.08
CA GLY A 594 15.34 -18.68 20.64
C GLY A 594 16.05 -18.33 19.33
N SER A 595 15.72 -17.17 18.75
CA SER A 595 16.41 -16.63 17.58
C SER A 595 17.55 -15.67 17.95
N THR A 596 18.43 -15.42 16.98
CA THR A 596 19.39 -14.30 16.99
C THR A 596 19.12 -13.42 15.77
N ALA A 597 19.15 -12.10 15.94
CA ALA A 597 18.99 -11.12 14.88
C ALA A 597 20.25 -10.26 14.73
N ASP A 598 20.68 -10.06 13.49
CA ASP A 598 21.69 -9.05 13.12
C ASP A 598 21.08 -8.16 12.03
N TYR A 599 21.40 -6.86 12.04
CA TYR A 599 21.31 -6.05 10.83
C TYR A 599 22.58 -6.31 10.01
N VAL A 600 22.42 -6.99 8.87
CA VAL A 600 23.54 -7.37 8.01
C VAL A 600 23.74 -6.33 6.93
N VAL A 601 25.01 -5.95 6.71
CA VAL A 601 25.39 -4.93 5.73
C VAL A 601 26.37 -5.54 4.73
N TYR A 602 26.04 -5.42 3.45
CA TYR A 602 26.84 -5.83 2.32
C TYR A 602 27.24 -4.64 1.48
N ARG A 603 28.39 -4.73 0.82
CA ARG A 603 28.80 -3.84 -0.27
C ARG A 603 28.77 -4.60 -1.60
N PHE A 604 28.31 -3.97 -2.67
CA PHE A 604 28.39 -4.54 -4.02
C PHE A 604 29.44 -3.79 -4.86
N GLU A 605 30.63 -4.36 -4.97
CA GLU A 605 31.82 -3.71 -5.53
C GLU A 605 32.59 -4.66 -6.44
N ASP A 606 33.18 -4.14 -7.51
CA ASP A 606 33.92 -4.92 -8.53
C ASP A 606 33.12 -6.11 -9.10
N GLY A 607 31.79 -6.01 -9.10
CA GLY A 607 30.88 -7.07 -9.53
C GLY A 607 30.69 -8.21 -8.52
N ALA A 608 30.95 -8.01 -7.22
CA ALA A 608 30.77 -9.02 -6.18
C ALA A 608 30.17 -8.44 -4.88
N PHE A 609 29.32 -9.24 -4.22
CA PHE A 609 28.86 -8.94 -2.86
C PHE A 609 29.97 -9.23 -1.84
N ARG A 610 30.20 -8.29 -0.93
CA ARG A 610 31.16 -8.37 0.18
C ARG A 610 30.43 -8.10 1.48
N LEU A 611 30.57 -8.96 2.49
CA LEU A 611 30.06 -8.67 3.83
C LEU A 611 30.86 -7.51 4.40
N ALA A 612 30.20 -6.38 4.65
CA ALA A 612 30.80 -5.23 5.32
C ALA A 612 30.68 -5.39 6.85
N GLY A 613 29.51 -5.78 7.35
CA GLY A 613 29.27 -5.90 8.79
C GLY A 613 28.07 -6.75 9.18
N LYS A 614 28.08 -7.17 10.45
CA LYS A 614 26.96 -7.80 11.15
C LYS A 614 26.76 -7.02 12.44
N LEU A 615 25.67 -6.28 12.51
CA LEU A 615 25.40 -5.34 13.60
C LEU A 615 24.36 -6.00 14.50
N PRO A 616 24.69 -6.40 15.74
CA PRO A 616 23.76 -7.13 16.60
C PRO A 616 22.51 -6.28 16.87
N VAL A 617 21.33 -6.88 16.73
CA VAL A 617 20.05 -6.22 17.01
C VAL A 617 19.42 -6.84 18.25
N GLU A 618 19.14 -6.02 19.26
CA GLU A 618 18.33 -6.42 20.41
C GLU A 618 16.85 -6.51 20.01
N ALA A 619 16.47 -7.63 19.40
CA ALA A 619 15.07 -7.94 19.18
C ALA A 619 14.33 -8.04 20.53
N SER A 620 13.05 -7.67 20.55
CA SER A 620 12.20 -7.70 21.76
C SER A 620 12.10 -9.12 22.37
N GLU A 621 11.51 -9.27 23.56
CA GLU A 621 11.35 -10.61 24.19
C GLU A 621 10.57 -11.62 23.31
N GLN A 622 9.81 -11.13 22.33
CA GLN A 622 9.09 -11.93 21.33
C GLN A 622 9.80 -12.00 19.95
N GLN A 623 10.95 -11.35 19.84
CA GLN A 623 11.93 -11.44 18.76
C GLN A 623 11.45 -10.99 17.36
N TRP A 624 10.54 -10.03 17.31
CA TRP A 624 10.12 -9.39 16.08
C TRP A 624 11.19 -8.41 15.57
N VAL A 625 11.61 -8.57 14.31
CA VAL A 625 12.48 -7.60 13.60
C VAL A 625 11.70 -6.76 12.57
N SER A 626 10.38 -6.83 12.60
CA SER A 626 9.47 -6.13 11.68
C SER A 626 9.66 -4.61 11.71
N SER A 627 10.07 -4.08 12.85
CA SER A 627 10.36 -2.67 13.08
C SER A 627 11.80 -2.24 12.81
N VAL A 628 12.69 -3.17 12.43
CA VAL A 628 14.09 -2.83 12.20
C VAL A 628 14.23 -2.11 10.85
N ARG A 629 14.89 -0.95 10.86
CA ARG A 629 15.23 -0.16 9.67
C ARG A 629 16.69 0.23 9.69
N GLY A 630 17.27 0.41 8.51
CA GLY A 630 18.59 1.01 8.36
C GLY A 630 18.54 2.18 7.39
N LEU A 631 19.26 3.25 7.70
CA LEU A 631 19.35 4.45 6.87
C LEU A 631 20.73 5.11 6.99
N THR A 632 21.22 5.64 5.88
CA THR A 632 22.47 6.40 5.80
C THR A 632 22.17 7.90 5.86
N ILE A 633 22.89 8.63 6.72
CA ILE A 633 22.82 10.10 6.83
C ILE A 633 24.25 10.61 7.00
N GLY A 634 24.76 11.29 5.97
CA GLY A 634 26.18 11.65 5.88
C GLY A 634 27.08 10.41 6.04
N ASP A 635 28.17 10.55 6.80
CA ASP A 635 29.13 9.45 7.03
C ASP A 635 28.64 8.41 8.06
N SER A 636 27.35 8.40 8.44
CA SER A 636 26.79 7.53 9.48
C SER A 636 25.69 6.60 8.96
N LEU A 637 25.77 5.33 9.36
CA LEU A 637 24.69 4.35 9.24
C LEU A 637 23.93 4.28 10.57
N TYR A 638 22.63 4.48 10.50
CA TYR A 638 21.70 4.34 11.61
C TYR A 638 20.96 3.01 11.49
N VAL A 639 20.88 2.24 12.57
CA VAL A 639 20.01 1.06 12.70
C VAL A 639 18.96 1.37 13.76
N VAL A 640 17.72 1.55 13.32
CA VAL A 640 16.58 1.91 14.15
C VAL A 640 15.79 0.65 14.49
N THR A 641 15.34 0.57 15.73
CA THR A 641 14.52 -0.50 16.31
C THR A 641 13.47 0.10 17.23
N GLU A 642 12.42 -0.66 17.61
CA GLU A 642 11.48 -0.24 18.67
C GLU A 642 12.16 0.17 19.98
N ARG A 643 13.33 -0.40 20.31
CA ARG A 643 14.02 -0.16 21.60
C ARG A 643 14.98 1.03 21.58
N GLY A 644 15.45 1.44 20.41
CA GLY A 644 16.69 2.20 20.32
C GLY A 644 17.18 2.43 18.90
N VAL A 645 18.09 3.40 18.77
CA VAL A 645 18.83 3.72 17.56
C VAL A 645 20.32 3.55 17.79
N ASP A 646 20.91 2.61 17.05
CA ASP A 646 22.36 2.39 17.04
C ASP A 646 22.99 3.13 15.87
N VAL A 647 24.11 3.81 16.14
CA VAL A 647 24.81 4.63 15.14
C VAL A 647 26.20 4.06 14.89
N TYR A 648 26.54 3.89 13.61
CA TYR A 648 27.80 3.34 13.14
C TYR A 648 28.42 4.30 12.11
N GLY A 649 29.74 4.33 11.98
CA GLY A 649 30.35 4.96 10.80
C GLY A 649 30.01 4.15 9.54
N ALA A 650 29.49 4.76 8.48
CA ALA A 650 29.00 4.05 7.28
C ALA A 650 30.10 3.23 6.58
N ASP A 651 31.35 3.70 6.63
CA ASP A 651 32.52 3.00 6.07
C ASP A 651 33.18 2.00 7.01
N SER A 652 33.37 2.35 8.29
CA SER A 652 34.05 1.48 9.26
C SER A 652 33.13 0.41 9.84
N LEU A 653 31.82 0.69 9.89
CA LEU A 653 30.80 -0.02 10.66
C LEU A 653 31.17 -0.21 12.15
N GLU A 654 32.03 0.66 12.67
CA GLU A 654 32.30 0.77 14.10
C GLU A 654 31.16 1.57 14.76
N LYS A 655 30.61 1.04 15.87
CA LYS A 655 29.53 1.70 16.63
C LYS A 655 30.08 2.95 17.32
N VAL A 656 29.46 4.10 17.07
CA VAL A 656 29.86 5.42 17.59
C VAL A 656 28.89 5.98 18.64
N ALA A 657 27.59 5.64 18.56
CA ALA A 657 26.58 6.03 19.53
C ALA A 657 25.44 4.98 19.64
N SER A 658 24.57 5.17 20.62
CA SER A 658 23.39 4.33 20.90
C SER A 658 22.44 5.15 21.77
N GLU A 659 21.21 5.35 21.32
CA GLU A 659 20.15 6.04 22.07
C GLU A 659 18.98 5.07 22.31
N GLU A 660 18.48 4.98 23.54
CA GLU A 660 17.31 4.16 23.88
C GLU A 660 16.01 4.93 23.60
N LEU A 661 14.99 4.27 23.00
CA LEU A 661 13.70 4.89 22.68
C LEU A 661 12.63 4.71 23.78
N GLY A 662 12.81 3.82 24.75
CA GLY A 662 11.89 3.60 25.89
C GLY A 662 11.92 2.20 26.49
#